data_AF-A0A9P6EQJ9-F1
#
_entry.id   AF-A0A9P6EQJ9-F1
#
_cell.length_a   1.000
_cell.length_b   1.000
_cell.length_c   1.000
_cell.angle_alpha   90.00
_cell.angle_beta   90.00
_cell.angle_gamma   90.00
#
_symmetry.space_group_name_H-M   'P 1'
#
loop_
_entity.id
_entity.type
_entity.pdbx_description
1 polymer ?
#
loop_
_entity_poly.entity_id
_entity_poly.type
_entity_poly.pdbx_seq_one_letter_code
_entity_poly.pdbx_strand_id
1 'polypeptide(L)'
;MSDITTTYVLRQTLRLVARAKPYHISPISDLPPELLIEIFHNCVSNESLVPLVLRQVSWCWRELVDSAPTLWQTIVLDDSDSKIAEQQAMVWTERSQPLKYDVVLNIEDADQILPLLSPLLPSVDRWRHLSLSAKRSEEIVMGDMQITFDSLTHLHLCLHDYDHDDLDEDDPRITFSPISPGHVSNYALNMWISRIPPRTILPPLRFVHVTIAEGGSVGLHTQPKYILEFLTACPDLESFYLSGFPHDGPIEGPLPSVDLPNLLTLHLKSTCFARAILSSLNTPRLENLYLSHLNVDFDLHSQYDEHGDSEDEANDYSQSPSSDRATGMGLRKLITRCNPPIRILEMDFCDMRTKDFRWVFDRLSTLEDFYIVASDMSNKVINLLRPVYPSPLLPPQLTDDGMLVESGSSAVRLRLPLLRKLRLLNCQRLTGRAIVDVLSERVRWTDAQDPESTLVEITRSVVLYHFRVRIAEAPGASYEAGTRWMYNWPSTKSNQFPSLPSYKMAYQGSKNGDSNVISVMGYGLQLSKHRTRFLRQTAHIFMPLFECPRLLLRKTQPLDGEDILRFHNHPSIAQWININLPKAPHSDNDIAALVRNIDSALFGCVIQDKATSQFIGLAGLVPWRPASDPVNRNVEVFIGLFPEFWGKGYAFEVMVCMIDHAFWEMDMHKVSLTVIEGNERAIQLYKKLGFVDEGRDRQVIWTRGGWSDLLRMGLMENEWDDWKFTHPEAAKMVKRRSTTEIRA
;
A
#
# COMPACT_ATOMS: atom_id res chain seq x y z
N MET A 1 -48.77 27.86 -7.01
CA MET A 1 -49.75 28.76 -7.70
C MET A 1 -49.49 30.25 -7.43
N SER A 2 -48.62 30.63 -6.48
CA SER A 2 -48.23 32.02 -6.19
C SER A 2 -47.08 32.55 -7.07
N ASP A 3 -46.15 31.69 -7.56
CA ASP A 3 -44.96 32.13 -8.31
C ASP A 3 -45.22 32.55 -9.76
N ILE A 4 -46.10 31.84 -10.47
CA ILE A 4 -46.40 32.14 -11.88
C ILE A 4 -47.03 33.53 -12.01
N THR A 5 -47.76 33.98 -11.00
CA THR A 5 -48.39 35.31 -10.97
C THR A 5 -47.36 36.43 -10.83
N THR A 6 -46.30 36.26 -10.03
CA THR A 6 -45.30 37.32 -9.79
C THR A 6 -44.39 37.49 -11.00
N THR A 7 -43.88 36.39 -11.58
CA THR A 7 -43.02 36.42 -12.79
C THR A 7 -43.78 36.88 -14.03
N TYR A 8 -45.08 36.53 -14.14
CA TYR A 8 -45.94 37.02 -15.21
C TYR A 8 -46.23 38.52 -15.06
N VAL A 9 -46.51 38.99 -13.84
CA VAL A 9 -46.71 40.42 -13.56
C VAL A 9 -45.43 41.21 -13.82
N LEU A 10 -44.25 40.70 -13.43
CA LEU A 10 -42.97 41.36 -13.71
C LEU A 10 -42.68 41.43 -15.21
N ARG A 11 -42.87 40.32 -15.95
CA ARG A 11 -42.69 40.29 -17.42
C ARG A 11 -43.68 41.17 -18.16
N GLN A 12 -44.93 41.28 -17.69
CA GLN A 12 -45.93 42.19 -18.27
C GLN A 12 -45.61 43.65 -17.95
N THR A 13 -45.17 43.95 -16.73
CA THR A 13 -44.74 45.29 -16.32
C THR A 13 -43.51 45.75 -17.12
N LEU A 14 -42.52 44.87 -17.29
CA LEU A 14 -41.33 45.15 -18.11
C LEU A 14 -41.66 45.31 -19.61
N ARG A 15 -42.61 44.53 -20.15
CA ARG A 15 -43.09 44.67 -21.54
C ARG A 15 -43.88 45.97 -21.76
N LEU A 16 -44.61 46.44 -20.75
CA LEU A 16 -45.32 47.72 -20.78
C LEU A 16 -44.34 48.90 -20.72
N VAL A 17 -43.29 48.81 -19.91
CA VAL A 17 -42.23 49.84 -19.82
C VAL A 17 -41.41 49.92 -21.12
N ALA A 18 -41.09 48.78 -21.74
CA ALA A 18 -40.32 48.74 -23.00
C ALA A 18 -41.09 49.24 -24.24
N ARG A 19 -42.44 49.34 -24.18
CA ARG A 19 -43.29 49.81 -25.29
C ARG A 19 -43.70 51.28 -25.18
N ALA A 20 -43.36 51.99 -24.09
CA ALA A 20 -43.68 53.39 -23.93
C ALA A 20 -42.75 54.28 -24.80
N LYS A 21 -43.33 55.15 -25.63
CA LYS A 21 -42.62 56.18 -26.41
C LYS A 21 -41.85 57.15 -25.49
N PRO A 22 -40.77 57.80 -25.97
CA PRO A 22 -39.71 58.41 -25.15
C PRO A 22 -40.04 59.78 -24.53
N TYR A 23 -41.30 60.03 -24.16
CA TYR A 23 -41.72 61.33 -23.60
C TYR A 23 -42.40 61.25 -22.23
N HIS A 24 -42.41 60.08 -21.60
CA HIS A 24 -42.62 59.98 -20.17
C HIS A 24 -41.42 59.26 -19.57
N ILE A 25 -40.60 60.03 -18.85
CA ILE A 25 -39.59 59.51 -17.93
C ILE A 25 -40.37 58.57 -17.00
N SER A 26 -40.06 57.28 -17.06
CA SER A 26 -40.60 56.33 -16.09
C SER A 26 -40.23 56.85 -14.70
N PRO A 27 -41.16 56.97 -13.74
CA PRO A 27 -40.88 57.50 -12.41
C PRO A 27 -39.80 56.71 -11.65
N ILE A 28 -39.47 55.51 -12.13
CA ILE A 28 -38.36 54.68 -11.64
C ILE A 28 -36.98 55.27 -12.01
N SER A 29 -36.86 56.00 -13.12
CA SER A 29 -35.61 56.64 -13.54
C SER A 29 -35.25 57.88 -12.71
N ASP A 30 -36.22 58.41 -11.94
CA ASP A 30 -36.04 59.55 -11.04
C ASP A 30 -35.67 59.11 -9.61
N LEU A 31 -35.63 57.80 -9.34
CA LEU A 31 -35.19 57.29 -8.04
C LEU A 31 -33.68 57.50 -7.86
N PRO A 32 -33.23 57.83 -6.64
CA PRO A 32 -31.82 57.82 -6.29
C PRO A 32 -31.16 56.48 -6.64
N PRO A 33 -29.90 56.50 -7.15
CA PRO A 33 -29.12 55.31 -7.46
C PRO A 33 -29.13 54.24 -6.36
N GLU A 34 -29.10 54.66 -5.10
CA GLU A 34 -29.02 53.79 -3.93
C GLU A 34 -30.31 52.96 -3.77
N LEU A 35 -31.48 53.58 -3.97
CA LEU A 35 -32.77 52.88 -3.91
C LEU A 35 -32.95 51.93 -5.10
N LEU A 36 -32.44 52.31 -6.27
CA LEU A 36 -32.43 51.42 -7.43
C LEU A 36 -31.54 50.20 -7.19
N ILE A 37 -30.36 50.37 -6.60
CA ILE A 37 -29.47 49.27 -6.23
C ILE A 37 -30.12 48.35 -5.19
N GLU A 38 -30.84 48.91 -4.21
CA GLU A 38 -31.58 48.11 -3.21
C GLU A 38 -32.72 47.29 -3.86
N ILE A 39 -33.46 47.89 -4.80
CA ILE A 39 -34.46 47.17 -5.61
C ILE A 39 -33.78 46.06 -6.41
N PHE A 40 -32.65 46.35 -7.06
CA PHE A 40 -31.90 45.36 -7.83
C PHE A 40 -31.41 44.21 -6.96
N HIS A 41 -30.96 44.48 -5.73
CA HIS A 41 -30.53 43.45 -4.79
C HIS A 41 -31.64 42.43 -4.49
N ASN A 42 -32.87 42.92 -4.26
CA ASN A 42 -34.06 42.07 -4.09
C ASN A 42 -34.45 41.30 -5.36
N CYS A 43 -34.06 41.78 -6.55
CA CYS A 43 -34.26 41.04 -7.79
C CYS A 43 -33.21 39.93 -7.97
N VAL A 44 -31.95 40.21 -7.64
CA VAL A 44 -30.82 39.27 -7.79
C VAL A 44 -30.91 38.10 -6.81
N SER A 45 -31.46 38.30 -5.62
CA SER A 45 -31.60 37.25 -4.60
C SER A 45 -32.42 36.04 -5.06
N ASN A 46 -33.20 36.16 -6.14
CA ASN A 46 -34.10 35.11 -6.62
C ASN A 46 -33.58 34.36 -7.86
N GLU A 47 -32.72 34.99 -8.68
CA GLU A 47 -32.24 34.42 -9.95
C GLU A 47 -30.84 34.97 -10.29
N SER A 48 -29.90 34.08 -10.64
CA SER A 48 -28.47 34.38 -10.80
C SER A 48 -28.11 35.27 -11.99
N LEU A 49 -28.86 35.18 -13.09
CA LEU A 49 -28.59 35.93 -14.34
C LEU A 49 -29.27 37.30 -14.38
N VAL A 50 -30.02 37.67 -13.34
CA VAL A 50 -30.73 38.95 -13.25
C VAL A 50 -29.84 40.17 -13.46
N PRO A 51 -28.58 40.23 -12.98
CA PRO A 51 -27.70 41.36 -13.27
C PRO A 51 -27.57 41.61 -14.77
N LEU A 52 -27.47 40.57 -15.60
CA LEU A 52 -27.39 40.73 -17.06
C LEU A 52 -28.69 41.26 -17.67
N VAL A 53 -29.85 40.84 -17.15
CA VAL A 53 -31.16 41.34 -17.60
C VAL A 53 -31.32 42.82 -17.26
N LEU A 54 -30.95 43.22 -16.04
CA LEU A 54 -31.02 44.61 -15.58
C LEU A 54 -30.14 45.53 -16.45
N ARG A 55 -28.96 45.07 -16.86
CA ARG A 55 -28.05 45.79 -17.78
C ARG A 55 -28.61 46.03 -19.19
N GLN A 56 -29.65 45.29 -19.59
CA GLN A 56 -30.28 45.43 -20.91
C GLN A 56 -31.41 46.47 -20.93
N VAL A 57 -31.87 46.95 -19.77
CA VAL A 57 -33.04 47.83 -19.67
C VAL A 57 -32.75 49.25 -20.18
N SER A 58 -31.68 49.88 -19.70
CA SER A 58 -31.27 51.23 -20.13
C SER A 58 -29.78 51.45 -19.92
N TRP A 59 -29.23 52.51 -20.52
CA TRP A 59 -27.82 52.90 -20.32
C TRP A 59 -27.52 53.23 -18.85
N CYS A 60 -28.44 53.91 -18.16
CA CYS A 60 -28.31 54.29 -16.75
C CYS A 60 -28.30 53.03 -15.85
N TRP A 61 -29.19 52.07 -16.11
CA TRP A 61 -29.23 50.81 -15.35
C TRP A 61 -27.96 49.98 -15.57
N ARG A 62 -27.44 49.97 -16.80
CA ARG A 62 -26.18 49.29 -17.10
C ARG A 62 -25.02 49.87 -16.30
N GLU A 63 -24.91 51.20 -16.25
CA GLU A 63 -23.86 51.88 -15.49
C GLU A 63 -23.98 51.59 -13.99
N LEU A 64 -25.20 51.61 -13.44
CA LEU A 64 -25.44 51.28 -12.03
C LEU A 64 -25.10 49.81 -11.70
N VAL A 65 -25.50 48.86 -12.53
CA VAL A 65 -25.18 47.44 -12.30
C VAL A 65 -23.69 47.17 -12.47
N ASP A 66 -23.04 47.84 -13.42
CA ASP A 66 -21.59 47.68 -13.66
C ASP A 66 -20.72 48.28 -12.56
N SER A 67 -21.23 49.28 -11.86
CA SER A 67 -20.54 49.99 -10.77
C SER A 67 -20.87 49.46 -9.37
N ALA A 68 -21.78 48.49 -9.24
CA ALA A 68 -22.22 47.93 -7.97
C ALA A 68 -21.76 46.46 -7.78
N PRO A 69 -20.58 46.19 -7.19
CA PRO A 69 -20.07 44.83 -6.94
C PRO A 69 -21.00 43.96 -6.08
N THR A 70 -21.84 44.59 -5.25
CA THR A 70 -22.80 43.92 -4.36
C THR A 70 -23.86 43.11 -5.12
N LEU A 71 -24.12 43.43 -6.39
CA LEU A 71 -25.06 42.71 -7.24
C LEU A 71 -24.44 41.44 -7.87
N TRP A 72 -23.14 41.23 -7.71
CA TRP A 72 -22.38 40.13 -8.32
C TRP A 72 -21.83 39.13 -7.29
N GLN A 73 -22.25 39.22 -6.03
CA GLN A 73 -21.72 38.42 -4.91
C GLN A 73 -22.26 36.99 -4.81
N THR A 74 -23.11 36.56 -5.73
CA THR A 74 -23.62 35.18 -5.80
C THR A 74 -23.39 34.66 -7.21
N ILE A 75 -22.55 33.64 -7.34
CA ILE A 75 -22.25 32.95 -8.59
C ILE A 75 -22.98 31.62 -8.57
N VAL A 76 -23.93 31.45 -9.47
CA VAL A 76 -24.63 30.16 -9.65
C VAL A 76 -24.20 29.57 -10.97
N LEU A 77 -23.56 28.41 -10.94
CA LEU A 77 -23.12 27.68 -12.12
C LEU A 77 -23.95 26.40 -12.27
N ASP A 78 -24.45 26.19 -13.48
CA ASP A 78 -25.20 25.01 -13.88
C ASP A 78 -24.36 24.15 -14.83
N ASP A 79 -24.57 22.83 -14.80
CA ASP A 79 -23.83 21.87 -15.63
C ASP A 79 -24.36 21.72 -17.07
N SER A 80 -25.43 22.43 -17.42
CA SER A 80 -26.05 22.38 -18.76
C SER A 80 -25.16 22.88 -19.91
N ASP A 81 -24.28 23.87 -19.68
CA ASP A 81 -23.31 24.37 -20.66
C ASP A 81 -22.02 24.86 -19.98
N SER A 82 -20.97 24.05 -20.06
CA SER A 82 -19.68 24.31 -19.40
C SER A 82 -18.97 25.58 -19.89
N LYS A 83 -19.16 25.98 -21.15
CA LYS A 83 -18.52 27.19 -21.69
C LYS A 83 -19.20 28.45 -21.18
N ILE A 84 -20.53 28.42 -21.07
CA ILE A 84 -21.29 29.52 -20.48
C ILE A 84 -20.94 29.64 -19.00
N ALA A 85 -20.87 28.51 -18.29
CA ALA A 85 -20.49 28.48 -16.88
C ALA A 85 -19.07 29.04 -16.66
N GLU A 86 -18.09 28.67 -17.49
CA GLU A 86 -16.73 29.23 -17.43
C GLU A 86 -16.73 30.75 -17.64
N GLN A 87 -17.41 31.24 -18.67
CA GLN A 87 -17.50 32.68 -18.94
C GLN A 87 -18.21 33.43 -17.81
N GLN A 88 -19.27 32.83 -17.25
CA GLN A 88 -19.99 33.38 -16.12
C GLN A 88 -19.11 33.45 -14.88
N ALA A 89 -18.38 32.37 -14.57
CA ALA A 89 -17.42 32.32 -13.47
C ALA A 89 -16.38 33.45 -13.58
N MET A 90 -15.81 33.65 -14.77
CA MET A 90 -14.84 34.72 -15.02
C MET A 90 -15.46 36.12 -14.82
N VAL A 91 -16.61 36.38 -15.45
CA VAL A 91 -17.27 37.70 -15.38
C VAL A 91 -17.71 38.04 -13.96
N TRP A 92 -18.31 37.11 -13.22
CA TRP A 92 -18.75 37.36 -11.85
C TRP A 92 -17.57 37.52 -10.90
N THR A 93 -16.50 36.73 -11.08
CA THR A 93 -15.29 36.85 -10.25
C THR A 93 -14.63 38.21 -10.44
N GLU A 94 -14.60 38.73 -11.67
CA GLU A 94 -14.09 40.09 -11.96
C GLU A 94 -15.02 41.18 -11.41
N ARG A 95 -16.33 41.09 -11.67
CA ARG A 95 -17.32 42.13 -11.32
C ARG A 95 -17.60 42.23 -9.82
N SER A 96 -17.41 41.16 -9.07
CA SER A 96 -17.56 41.16 -7.63
C SER A 96 -16.36 41.77 -6.89
N GLN A 97 -15.24 42.10 -7.58
CA GLN A 97 -14.09 42.69 -6.90
C GLN A 97 -14.41 44.03 -6.23
N PRO A 98 -13.88 44.30 -5.03
CA PRO A 98 -13.00 43.45 -4.21
C PRO A 98 -13.74 42.53 -3.23
N LEU A 99 -15.07 42.47 -3.27
CA LEU A 99 -15.92 41.80 -2.28
C LEU A 99 -15.80 40.28 -2.34
N LYS A 100 -15.98 39.64 -1.18
CA LYS A 100 -16.19 38.19 -1.09
C LYS A 100 -17.55 37.80 -1.66
N TYR A 101 -17.68 36.57 -2.15
CA TYR A 101 -18.88 36.07 -2.83
C TYR A 101 -19.21 34.62 -2.46
N ASP A 102 -20.43 34.20 -2.77
CA ASP A 102 -20.95 32.85 -2.57
C ASP A 102 -20.92 32.11 -3.92
N VAL A 103 -20.53 30.84 -3.88
CA VAL A 103 -20.52 29.94 -5.04
C VAL A 103 -21.61 28.90 -4.83
N VAL A 104 -22.50 28.75 -5.81
CA VAL A 104 -23.54 27.74 -5.84
C VAL A 104 -23.36 26.93 -7.11
N LEU A 105 -23.22 25.62 -6.98
CA LEU A 105 -23.12 24.70 -8.10
C LEU A 105 -24.39 23.86 -8.16
N ASN A 106 -25.15 23.97 -9.24
CA ASN A 106 -26.28 23.09 -9.50
C ASN A 106 -25.79 21.98 -10.44
N ILE A 107 -25.70 20.76 -9.90
CA ILE A 107 -25.02 19.65 -10.58
C ILE A 107 -25.97 18.46 -10.66
N GLU A 108 -26.35 18.11 -11.90
CA GLU A 108 -27.01 16.85 -12.23
C GLU A 108 -25.97 15.73 -12.45
N ASP A 109 -24.84 16.06 -13.10
CA ASP A 109 -23.72 15.14 -13.38
C ASP A 109 -22.51 15.41 -12.48
N ALA A 110 -22.21 14.49 -11.56
CA ALA A 110 -21.09 14.56 -10.62
C ALA A 110 -19.71 14.74 -11.31
N ASP A 111 -19.56 14.32 -12.57
CA ASP A 111 -18.30 14.50 -13.30
C ASP A 111 -18.05 15.98 -13.67
N GLN A 112 -19.06 16.85 -13.60
CA GLN A 112 -18.97 18.28 -13.90
C GLN A 112 -18.48 19.14 -12.73
N ILE A 113 -18.32 18.57 -11.53
CA ILE A 113 -17.89 19.32 -10.34
C ILE A 113 -16.52 19.98 -10.57
N LEU A 114 -15.52 19.20 -10.99
CA LEU A 114 -14.16 19.70 -11.19
C LEU A 114 -14.07 20.72 -12.34
N PRO A 115 -14.66 20.47 -13.53
CA PRO A 115 -14.73 21.45 -14.59
C PRO A 115 -15.35 22.77 -14.15
N LEU A 116 -16.50 22.76 -13.45
CA LEU A 116 -17.20 23.97 -13.02
C LEU A 116 -16.45 24.75 -11.94
N LEU A 117 -15.78 24.06 -11.01
CA LEU A 117 -15.01 24.71 -9.94
C LEU A 117 -13.68 25.28 -10.43
N SER A 118 -13.06 24.64 -11.40
CA SER A 118 -11.69 24.95 -11.83
C SER A 118 -11.42 26.43 -12.14
N PRO A 119 -12.31 27.22 -12.79
CA PRO A 119 -12.06 28.63 -13.06
C PRO A 119 -12.17 29.52 -11.81
N LEU A 120 -12.85 29.04 -10.77
CA LEU A 120 -13.06 29.77 -9.52
C LEU A 120 -11.97 29.50 -8.49
N LEU A 121 -11.29 28.35 -8.57
CA LEU A 121 -10.23 27.94 -7.62
C LEU A 121 -9.12 29.00 -7.41
N PRO A 122 -8.67 29.76 -8.44
CA PRO A 122 -7.70 30.83 -8.25
C PRO A 122 -8.17 32.00 -7.37
N SER A 123 -9.42 32.00 -6.94
CA SER A 123 -10.04 33.05 -6.11
C SER A 123 -10.75 32.47 -4.89
N VAL A 124 -10.35 31.26 -4.46
CA VAL A 124 -10.93 30.53 -3.33
C VAL A 124 -10.88 31.30 -2.01
N ASP A 125 -9.89 32.20 -1.83
CA ASP A 125 -9.73 33.07 -0.66
C ASP A 125 -10.88 34.10 -0.51
N ARG A 126 -11.54 34.41 -1.63
CA ARG A 126 -12.68 35.32 -1.70
C ARG A 126 -14.03 34.63 -1.54
N TRP A 127 -14.07 33.31 -1.39
CA TRP A 127 -15.32 32.59 -1.17
C TRP A 127 -15.80 32.78 0.27
N ARG A 128 -17.11 32.94 0.46
CA ARG A 128 -17.75 32.91 1.79
C ARG A 128 -18.42 31.55 2.04
N HIS A 129 -19.19 31.11 1.05
CA HIS A 129 -19.92 29.85 1.06
C HIS A 129 -19.72 29.14 -0.27
N LEU A 130 -19.57 27.82 -0.24
CA LEU A 130 -19.71 26.94 -1.38
C LEU A 130 -20.90 26.04 -1.12
N SER A 131 -21.93 26.12 -1.95
CA SER A 131 -23.06 25.20 -1.93
C SER A 131 -23.01 24.29 -3.15
N LEU A 132 -23.12 22.99 -2.92
CA LEU A 132 -23.31 21.98 -3.94
C LEU A 132 -24.77 21.53 -3.87
N SER A 133 -25.53 21.80 -4.92
CA SER A 133 -26.93 21.38 -5.07
C SER A 133 -26.99 20.26 -6.12
N ALA A 134 -26.95 19.02 -5.65
CA ALA A 134 -27.17 17.81 -6.46
C ALA A 134 -28.42 17.06 -5.95
N LYS A 135 -28.41 15.72 -5.91
CA LYS A 135 -29.45 14.92 -5.22
C LYS A 135 -29.55 15.30 -3.73
N ARG A 136 -28.42 15.61 -3.10
CA ARG A 136 -28.32 16.23 -1.78
C ARG A 136 -27.69 17.62 -1.89
N SER A 137 -28.10 18.50 -0.97
CA SER A 137 -27.51 19.82 -0.83
C SER A 137 -26.40 19.78 0.23
N GLU A 138 -25.17 20.08 -0.15
CA GLU A 138 -24.07 20.32 0.78
C GLU A 138 -23.76 21.82 0.86
N GLU A 139 -23.44 22.30 2.05
CA GLU A 139 -23.02 23.68 2.27
C GLU A 139 -21.72 23.70 3.05
N ILE A 140 -20.73 24.39 2.50
CA ILE A 140 -19.38 24.51 3.03
C ILE A 140 -19.11 25.98 3.32
N VAL A 141 -18.91 26.28 4.60
CA VAL A 141 -18.63 27.64 5.08
C VAL A 141 -17.12 27.87 5.11
N MET A 142 -16.62 28.76 4.26
CA MET A 142 -15.17 29.02 4.13
C MET A 142 -14.62 29.84 5.30
N GLY A 143 -15.50 30.56 6.03
CA GLY A 143 -15.14 31.41 7.16
C GLY A 143 -14.40 30.67 8.29
N ASP A 144 -14.72 29.39 8.50
CA ASP A 144 -14.12 28.56 9.54
C ASP A 144 -12.76 27.97 9.13
N MET A 145 -12.47 27.93 7.83
CA MET A 145 -11.33 27.21 7.27
C MET A 145 -10.12 28.09 6.93
N GLN A 146 -10.11 29.42 7.14
CA GLN A 146 -8.95 30.29 6.86
C GLN A 146 -8.18 29.98 5.54
N ILE A 147 -8.87 29.59 4.47
CA ILE A 147 -8.27 29.20 3.18
C ILE A 147 -7.80 30.47 2.46
N THR A 148 -6.52 30.50 2.06
CA THR A 148 -5.91 31.53 1.18
C THR A 148 -5.57 30.96 -0.20
N PHE A 149 -5.29 31.82 -1.18
CA PHE A 149 -4.85 31.40 -2.52
C PHE A 149 -3.64 30.45 -2.48
N ASP A 150 -2.66 30.75 -1.62
CA ASP A 150 -1.45 29.94 -1.47
C ASP A 150 -1.65 28.68 -0.61
N SER A 151 -2.80 28.55 0.08
CA SER A 151 -3.04 27.45 1.01
C SER A 151 -3.51 26.15 0.36
N LEU A 152 -4.21 26.26 -0.77
CA LEU A 152 -4.86 25.12 -1.41
C LEU A 152 -3.92 24.52 -2.48
N THR A 153 -3.09 23.58 -2.05
CA THR A 153 -2.02 23.02 -2.90
C THR A 153 -2.23 21.56 -3.28
N HIS A 154 -3.20 20.90 -2.64
CA HIS A 154 -3.46 19.47 -2.82
C HIS A 154 -4.86 19.22 -3.40
N LEU A 155 -4.93 18.36 -4.41
CA LEU A 155 -6.18 17.83 -4.97
C LEU A 155 -6.21 16.31 -4.79
N HIS A 156 -7.20 15.82 -4.06
CA HIS A 156 -7.51 14.40 -3.93
C HIS A 156 -8.78 14.09 -4.73
N LEU A 157 -8.62 13.28 -5.77
CA LEU A 157 -9.71 12.74 -6.56
C LEU A 157 -9.95 11.29 -6.13
N CYS A 158 -11.11 11.04 -5.53
CA CYS A 158 -11.60 9.71 -5.21
C CYS A 158 -12.58 9.28 -6.30
N LEU A 159 -12.23 8.23 -7.04
CA LEU A 159 -13.06 7.73 -8.12
C LEU A 159 -14.04 6.68 -7.59
N HIS A 160 -15.34 6.88 -7.76
CA HIS A 160 -16.39 5.99 -7.23
C HIS A 160 -17.41 5.62 -8.30
N ASP A 161 -17.99 4.43 -8.15
CA ASP A 161 -19.05 3.94 -9.03
C ASP A 161 -20.42 4.33 -8.48
N TYR A 162 -21.09 5.28 -9.14
CA TYR A 162 -22.42 5.77 -8.75
C TYR A 162 -23.56 4.82 -9.12
N ASP A 163 -23.28 3.70 -9.82
CA ASP A 163 -24.30 2.76 -10.30
C ASP A 163 -24.61 1.62 -9.31
N HIS A 164 -23.95 1.56 -8.14
CA HIS A 164 -24.22 0.54 -7.12
C HIS A 164 -25.10 1.08 -5.96
N ASP A 165 -26.29 0.49 -5.78
CA ASP A 165 -27.32 0.89 -4.82
C ASP A 165 -26.95 0.61 -3.32
N ASP A 166 -25.91 1.24 -2.76
CA ASP A 166 -25.68 1.27 -1.30
C ASP A 166 -26.12 2.64 -0.72
N LEU A 167 -27.35 2.63 -0.18
CA LEU A 167 -28.27 3.76 0.03
C LEU A 167 -27.81 5.03 0.81
N ASP A 168 -26.55 5.18 1.22
CA ASP A 168 -26.11 6.36 1.99
C ASP A 168 -24.78 7.02 1.56
N GLU A 169 -23.90 6.36 0.79
CA GLU A 169 -22.53 6.87 0.51
C GLU A 169 -22.29 7.40 -0.92
N ASP A 170 -23.27 7.30 -1.83
CA ASP A 170 -23.09 7.48 -3.28
C ASP A 170 -23.34 8.90 -3.84
N ASP A 171 -23.33 9.93 -2.99
CA ASP A 171 -23.51 11.31 -3.46
C ASP A 171 -22.16 11.98 -3.80
N PRO A 172 -22.13 12.85 -4.83
CA PRO A 172 -20.97 13.70 -5.09
C PRO A 172 -20.66 14.53 -3.85
N ARG A 173 -19.42 14.44 -3.39
CA ARG A 173 -18.94 15.11 -2.18
C ARG A 173 -17.79 16.02 -2.51
N ILE A 174 -17.74 17.14 -1.79
CA ILE A 174 -16.60 18.05 -1.82
C ILE A 174 -16.24 18.37 -0.39
N THR A 175 -14.99 18.13 0.00
CA THR A 175 -14.54 18.47 1.35
C THR A 175 -13.17 19.12 1.33
N PHE A 176 -12.96 20.04 2.25
CA PHE A 176 -11.66 20.62 2.51
C PHE A 176 -11.11 20.04 3.81
N SER A 177 -9.88 19.55 3.77
CA SER A 177 -9.22 18.99 4.95
C SER A 177 -7.84 19.64 5.18
N PRO A 178 -7.44 19.86 6.45
CA PRO A 178 -6.09 20.31 6.75
C PRO A 178 -5.10 19.17 6.50
N ILE A 179 -3.98 19.47 5.82
CA ILE A 179 -2.98 18.45 5.43
C ILE A 179 -2.04 18.07 6.59
N SER A 180 -2.03 18.87 7.67
CA SER A 180 -1.23 18.59 8.86
C SER A 180 -1.90 19.09 10.12
N PRO A 181 -1.91 18.32 11.22
CA PRO A 181 -2.36 18.82 12.52
C PRO A 181 -1.38 19.89 13.02
N GLY A 182 -1.71 21.17 12.81
CA GLY A 182 -0.96 22.31 13.37
C GLY A 182 -0.64 23.45 12.41
N HIS A 183 -0.75 23.26 11.09
CA HIS A 183 -0.56 24.32 10.10
C HIS A 183 -1.88 24.65 9.41
N VAL A 184 -2.56 25.68 9.91
CA VAL A 184 -3.88 26.14 9.44
C VAL A 184 -3.84 26.68 8.01
N SER A 185 -2.65 26.91 7.44
CA SER A 185 -2.48 27.52 6.13
C SER A 185 -2.37 26.53 4.97
N ASN A 186 -2.52 25.21 5.17
CA ASN A 186 -2.42 24.23 4.09
C ASN A 186 -3.67 23.34 4.07
N TYR A 187 -4.42 23.41 2.96
CA TYR A 187 -5.64 22.65 2.74
C TYR A 187 -5.52 21.74 1.53
N ALA A 188 -6.26 20.64 1.60
CA ALA A 188 -6.50 19.76 0.48
C ALA A 188 -7.98 19.80 0.08
N LEU A 189 -8.22 19.83 -1.23
CA LEU A 189 -9.54 19.66 -1.82
C LEU A 189 -9.75 18.18 -2.12
N ASN A 190 -10.72 17.56 -1.48
CA ASN A 190 -11.12 16.18 -1.74
C ASN A 190 -12.42 16.18 -2.54
N MET A 191 -12.44 15.44 -3.63
CA MET A 191 -13.56 15.37 -4.57
C MET A 191 -13.86 13.92 -4.91
N TRP A 192 -15.14 13.59 -4.92
CA TRP A 192 -15.64 12.28 -5.32
C TRP A 192 -16.29 12.43 -6.70
N ILE A 193 -15.76 11.72 -7.70
CA ILE A 193 -16.20 11.77 -9.10
C ILE A 193 -16.23 10.35 -9.68
N SER A 194 -16.95 10.09 -10.77
CA SER A 194 -16.94 8.76 -11.40
C SER A 194 -15.89 8.63 -12.49
N ARG A 195 -15.58 9.74 -13.17
CA ARG A 195 -14.59 9.77 -14.24
C ARG A 195 -13.75 11.02 -14.17
N ILE A 196 -12.50 10.89 -14.57
CA ILE A 196 -11.62 12.04 -14.72
C ILE A 196 -12.07 12.85 -15.96
N PRO A 197 -12.37 14.15 -15.80
CA PRO A 197 -12.78 14.98 -16.91
C PRO A 197 -11.68 15.11 -17.98
N PRO A 198 -12.03 15.12 -19.28
CA PRO A 198 -11.04 15.23 -20.34
C PRO A 198 -10.34 16.60 -20.31
N ARG A 199 -9.09 16.64 -20.81
CA ARG A 199 -8.30 17.88 -20.86
C ARG A 199 -9.00 19.05 -21.56
N THR A 200 -9.89 18.78 -22.52
CA THR A 200 -10.56 19.82 -23.33
C THR A 200 -11.47 20.74 -22.53
N ILE A 201 -11.93 20.32 -21.35
CA ILE A 201 -12.84 21.09 -20.49
C ILE A 201 -12.14 21.61 -19.23
N LEU A 202 -10.84 21.35 -19.06
CA LEU A 202 -10.07 21.74 -17.88
C LEU A 202 -9.13 22.90 -18.20
N PRO A 203 -9.22 24.03 -17.47
CA PRO A 203 -8.18 25.05 -17.47
C PRO A 203 -6.93 24.52 -16.74
N PRO A 204 -5.77 25.19 -16.87
CA PRO A 204 -4.58 24.85 -16.11
C PRO A 204 -4.84 24.91 -14.60
N LEU A 205 -4.70 23.77 -13.93
CA LEU A 205 -4.86 23.61 -12.49
C LEU A 205 -3.51 23.85 -11.79
N ARG A 206 -3.51 24.71 -10.77
CA ARG A 206 -2.30 25.13 -10.03
C ARG A 206 -1.95 24.23 -8.85
N PHE A 207 -2.46 23.00 -8.81
CA PHE A 207 -2.17 22.06 -7.73
C PHE A 207 -0.73 21.55 -7.82
N VAL A 208 -0.06 21.53 -6.67
CA VAL A 208 1.32 21.05 -6.51
C VAL A 208 1.34 19.56 -6.19
N HIS A 209 0.30 19.07 -5.52
CA HIS A 209 0.12 17.67 -5.18
C HIS A 209 -1.21 17.16 -5.72
N VAL A 210 -1.17 16.08 -6.48
CA VAL A 210 -2.36 15.41 -7.00
C VAL A 210 -2.36 13.96 -6.55
N THR A 211 -3.48 13.55 -5.98
CA THR A 211 -3.76 12.16 -5.61
C THR A 211 -4.99 11.70 -6.38
N ILE A 212 -4.87 10.58 -7.09
CA ILE A 212 -6.01 9.90 -7.73
C ILE A 212 -6.10 8.51 -7.11
N ALA A 213 -7.24 8.21 -6.51
CA ALA A 213 -7.50 6.93 -5.86
C ALA A 213 -8.82 6.34 -6.38
N GLU A 214 -8.77 5.14 -6.97
CA GLU A 214 -9.96 4.38 -7.34
C GLU A 214 -10.57 3.68 -6.11
N GLY A 215 -11.87 3.83 -5.92
CA GLY A 215 -12.68 3.21 -4.88
C GLY A 215 -12.91 1.71 -5.15
N GLY A 216 -13.13 0.93 -4.09
CA GLY A 216 -13.05 -0.53 -4.08
C GLY A 216 -14.19 -1.31 -4.75
N SER A 217 -14.92 -0.74 -5.71
CA SER A 217 -15.97 -1.46 -6.44
C SER A 217 -15.43 -2.10 -7.73
N VAL A 218 -15.92 -3.31 -8.02
CA VAL A 218 -15.54 -4.10 -9.20
C VAL A 218 -16.23 -3.50 -10.42
N GLY A 219 -15.60 -2.54 -11.10
CA GLY A 219 -16.14 -2.02 -12.36
C GLY A 219 -15.63 -0.65 -12.80
N LEU A 220 -15.15 0.19 -11.87
CA LEU A 220 -14.62 1.50 -12.22
C LEU A 220 -13.16 1.38 -12.66
N HIS A 221 -12.90 1.63 -13.94
CA HIS A 221 -11.56 1.51 -14.51
C HIS A 221 -11.22 2.75 -15.33
N THR A 222 -10.33 3.58 -14.80
CA THR A 222 -9.88 4.77 -15.53
C THR A 222 -8.78 4.39 -16.52
N GLN A 223 -9.06 4.57 -17.81
CA GLN A 223 -8.05 4.36 -18.85
C GLN A 223 -6.84 5.30 -18.64
N PRO A 224 -5.61 4.82 -18.88
CA PRO A 224 -4.39 5.62 -18.66
C PRO A 224 -4.35 6.87 -19.54
N LYS A 225 -5.02 6.83 -20.70
CA LYS A 225 -5.16 8.00 -21.57
C LYS A 225 -5.78 9.18 -20.82
N TYR A 226 -6.88 8.98 -20.09
CA TYR A 226 -7.56 10.07 -19.38
C TYR A 226 -6.72 10.62 -18.23
N ILE A 227 -6.01 9.74 -17.50
CA ILE A 227 -5.07 10.16 -16.46
C ILE A 227 -3.96 11.03 -17.07
N LEU A 228 -3.34 10.57 -18.15
CA LEU A 228 -2.26 11.30 -18.81
C LEU A 228 -2.73 12.63 -19.40
N GLU A 229 -3.90 12.66 -20.05
CA GLU A 229 -4.52 13.90 -20.53
C GLU A 229 -4.81 14.87 -19.37
N PHE A 230 -5.32 14.38 -18.25
CA PHE A 230 -5.56 15.19 -17.06
C PHE A 230 -4.26 15.80 -16.50
N LEU A 231 -3.18 15.01 -16.43
CA LEU A 231 -1.88 15.51 -15.94
C LEU A 231 -1.33 16.66 -16.78
N THR A 232 -1.67 16.73 -18.08
CA THR A 232 -1.29 17.88 -18.91
C THR A 232 -1.97 19.19 -18.49
N ALA A 233 -3.03 19.14 -17.69
CA ALA A 233 -3.67 20.30 -17.08
C ALA A 233 -2.98 20.74 -15.77
N CYS A 234 -2.01 20.00 -15.24
CA CYS A 234 -1.35 20.28 -13.95
C CYS A 234 0.13 20.66 -14.13
N PRO A 235 0.46 21.88 -14.64
CA PRO A 235 1.84 22.25 -14.99
C PRO A 235 2.78 22.43 -13.79
N ASP A 236 2.25 22.74 -12.61
CA ASP A 236 3.02 23.05 -11.39
C ASP A 236 3.18 21.81 -10.48
N LEU A 237 2.88 20.62 -11.00
CA LEU A 237 2.85 19.38 -10.23
C LEU A 237 4.26 18.97 -9.75
N GLU A 238 4.43 18.87 -8.43
CA GLU A 238 5.66 18.39 -7.78
C GLU A 238 5.51 16.96 -7.24
N SER A 239 4.29 16.54 -6.89
CA SER A 239 4.02 15.19 -6.41
C SER A 239 2.77 14.60 -7.03
N PHE A 240 2.90 13.38 -7.56
CA PHE A 240 1.77 12.63 -8.10
C PHE A 240 1.64 11.27 -7.44
N TYR A 241 0.46 10.97 -6.93
CA TYR A 241 0.09 9.66 -6.39
C TYR A 241 -1.09 9.09 -7.18
N LEU A 242 -0.92 7.88 -7.70
CA LEU A 242 -1.98 7.11 -8.32
C LEU A 242 -2.14 5.76 -7.60
N SER A 243 -3.35 5.49 -7.12
CA SER A 243 -3.75 4.16 -6.64
C SER A 243 -4.96 3.70 -7.45
N GLY A 244 -4.78 2.62 -8.21
CA GLY A 244 -5.84 2.05 -9.04
C GLY A 244 -6.17 0.61 -8.68
N PHE A 245 -7.09 0.02 -9.44
CA PHE A 245 -7.35 -1.42 -9.47
C PHE A 245 -6.94 -2.05 -10.80
N PRO A 246 -6.72 -3.38 -10.85
CA PRO A 246 -6.45 -4.09 -12.08
C PRO A 246 -7.60 -3.98 -13.09
N HIS A 247 -7.27 -3.84 -14.38
CA HIS A 247 -8.23 -3.77 -15.48
C HIS A 247 -7.90 -4.79 -16.58
N ASP A 248 -8.93 -5.43 -17.14
CA ASP A 248 -8.82 -6.48 -18.17
C ASP A 248 -9.04 -5.98 -19.62
N GLY A 249 -9.33 -4.69 -19.82
CA GLY A 249 -9.65 -4.13 -21.15
C GLY A 249 -8.46 -3.47 -21.87
N PRO A 250 -8.52 -3.37 -23.21
CA PRO A 250 -7.46 -2.77 -24.03
C PRO A 250 -7.29 -1.28 -23.76
N ILE A 251 -6.07 -0.77 -23.98
CA ILE A 251 -5.78 0.67 -23.90
C ILE A 251 -6.41 1.40 -25.08
N GLU A 252 -7.12 2.49 -24.78
CA GLU A 252 -7.71 3.35 -25.79
C GLU A 252 -6.71 4.32 -26.42
N GLY A 253 -6.43 4.12 -27.72
CA GLY A 253 -5.70 5.07 -28.55
C GLY A 253 -4.21 5.23 -28.23
N PRO A 254 -3.50 6.13 -28.94
CA PRO A 254 -2.12 6.46 -28.62
C PRO A 254 -2.06 7.24 -27.31
N LEU A 255 -1.15 6.84 -26.42
CA LEU A 255 -0.94 7.56 -25.16
C LEU A 255 -0.24 8.89 -25.43
N PRO A 256 -0.71 10.01 -24.84
CA PRO A 256 -0.03 11.28 -25.00
C PRO A 256 1.30 11.28 -24.26
N SER A 257 2.22 12.11 -24.73
CA SER A 257 3.41 12.51 -23.99
C SER A 257 3.04 13.61 -23.01
N VAL A 258 3.42 13.48 -21.74
CA VAL A 258 3.10 14.46 -20.70
C VAL A 258 4.39 15.04 -20.12
N ASP A 259 4.58 16.34 -20.28
CA ASP A 259 5.71 17.07 -19.72
C ASP A 259 5.39 17.55 -18.30
N LEU A 260 6.12 17.05 -17.31
CA LEU A 260 6.01 17.44 -15.90
C LEU A 260 7.40 17.84 -15.38
N PRO A 261 7.88 19.05 -15.73
CA PRO A 261 9.26 19.47 -15.46
C PRO A 261 9.59 19.65 -13.98
N ASN A 262 8.57 19.86 -13.14
CA ASN A 262 8.71 20.09 -11.70
C ASN A 262 8.44 18.84 -10.85
N LEU A 263 8.07 17.71 -11.45
CA LEU A 263 7.72 16.51 -10.69
C LEU A 263 8.94 15.96 -9.97
N LEU A 264 8.89 15.98 -8.63
CA LEU A 264 9.93 15.46 -7.73
C LEU A 264 9.58 14.07 -7.22
N THR A 265 8.28 13.79 -7.00
CA THR A 265 7.80 12.54 -6.41
C THR A 265 6.72 11.89 -7.28
N LEU A 266 6.91 10.61 -7.61
CA LEU A 266 5.94 9.79 -8.33
C LEU A 266 5.67 8.52 -7.53
N HIS A 267 4.39 8.28 -7.24
CA HIS A 267 3.93 7.04 -6.59
C HIS A 267 2.87 6.36 -7.46
N LEU A 268 3.16 5.13 -7.89
CA LEU A 268 2.22 4.28 -8.60
C LEU A 268 1.93 3.04 -7.74
N LYS A 269 0.66 2.85 -7.37
CA LYS A 269 0.20 1.76 -6.50
C LYS A 269 -0.95 0.98 -7.14
N SER A 270 -0.88 -0.35 -7.08
CA SER A 270 -1.98 -1.27 -7.44
C SER A 270 -2.57 -1.06 -8.85
N THR A 271 -1.84 -0.36 -9.73
CA THR A 271 -2.30 0.00 -11.06
C THR A 271 -1.72 -0.94 -12.10
N CYS A 272 -2.54 -1.40 -13.02
CA CYS A 272 -2.05 -2.09 -14.21
C CYS A 272 -1.25 -1.12 -15.09
N PHE A 273 -1.66 0.13 -15.25
CA PHE A 273 -1.10 1.01 -16.29
C PHE A 273 0.29 1.61 -16.01
N ALA A 274 1.07 1.04 -15.09
CA ALA A 274 2.39 1.56 -14.73
C ALA A 274 3.31 1.75 -15.95
N ARG A 275 3.36 0.78 -16.89
CA ARG A 275 4.16 0.94 -18.11
C ARG A 275 3.67 2.10 -18.96
N ALA A 276 2.36 2.21 -19.19
CA ALA A 276 1.77 3.29 -19.97
C ALA A 276 2.14 4.66 -19.37
N ILE A 277 2.02 4.80 -18.06
CA ILE A 277 2.35 6.03 -17.34
C ILE A 277 3.86 6.31 -17.43
N LEU A 278 4.72 5.40 -16.96
CA LEU A 278 6.18 5.60 -16.92
C LEU A 278 6.77 5.89 -18.32
N SER A 279 6.20 5.30 -19.38
CA SER A 279 6.64 5.52 -20.77
C SER A 279 6.26 6.91 -21.31
N SER A 280 5.11 7.43 -20.87
CA SER A 280 4.52 8.67 -21.39
C SER A 280 5.01 9.92 -20.67
N LEU A 281 5.50 9.79 -19.44
CA LEU A 281 5.94 10.91 -18.63
C LEU A 281 7.33 11.44 -19.04
N ASN A 282 7.44 12.78 -19.03
CA ASN A 282 8.67 13.54 -19.21
C ASN A 282 8.99 14.29 -17.90
N THR A 283 9.82 13.69 -17.03
CA THR A 283 10.05 14.16 -15.64
C THR A 283 11.55 14.33 -15.34
N PRO A 284 12.23 15.36 -15.85
CA PRO A 284 13.68 15.53 -15.73
C PRO A 284 14.19 15.77 -14.30
N ARG A 285 13.33 16.13 -13.36
CA ARG A 285 13.67 16.40 -11.94
C ARG A 285 13.21 15.31 -10.97
N LEU A 286 12.72 14.17 -11.46
CA LEU A 286 12.18 13.13 -10.59
C LEU A 286 13.27 12.56 -9.68
N GLU A 287 13.11 12.76 -8.37
CA GLU A 287 14.03 12.29 -7.33
C GLU A 287 13.50 11.06 -6.58
N ASN A 288 12.19 10.99 -6.35
CA ASN A 288 11.56 9.94 -5.55
C ASN A 288 10.58 9.13 -6.39
N LEU A 289 10.85 7.84 -6.55
CA LEU A 289 10.00 6.92 -7.31
C LEU A 289 9.56 5.75 -6.42
N TYR A 290 8.24 5.67 -6.18
CA TYR A 290 7.59 4.63 -5.39
C TYR A 290 6.70 3.78 -6.30
N LEU A 291 6.99 2.49 -6.39
CA LEU A 291 6.28 1.52 -7.20
C LEU A 291 5.77 0.43 -6.26
N SER A 292 4.46 0.22 -6.17
CA SER A 292 3.86 -0.69 -5.20
C SER A 292 2.75 -1.55 -5.81
N HIS A 293 2.76 -2.86 -5.58
CA HIS A 293 1.73 -3.81 -6.02
C HIS A 293 1.44 -3.78 -7.53
N LEU A 294 2.50 -3.71 -8.34
CA LEU A 294 2.40 -3.64 -9.81
C LEU A 294 2.50 -5.01 -10.50
N ASN A 295 2.59 -6.10 -9.74
CA ASN A 295 2.67 -7.48 -10.25
C ASN A 295 1.34 -8.04 -10.78
N VAL A 296 0.56 -7.23 -11.49
CA VAL A 296 -0.73 -7.63 -12.06
C VAL A 296 -0.65 -7.60 -13.60
N ASP A 297 -1.17 -8.67 -14.19
CA ASP A 297 -0.94 -9.12 -15.57
C ASP A 297 -1.85 -8.41 -16.58
N PHE A 298 -1.30 -7.89 -17.70
CA PHE A 298 -2.07 -7.53 -18.90
C PHE A 298 -1.13 -7.32 -20.11
N ASP A 299 -1.61 -7.72 -21.29
CA ASP A 299 -0.87 -7.59 -22.55
C ASP A 299 -0.98 -6.18 -23.12
N LEU A 300 0.14 -5.47 -23.21
CA LEU A 300 0.26 -4.26 -24.01
C LEU A 300 0.53 -4.65 -25.46
N HIS A 301 -0.48 -4.54 -26.33
CA HIS A 301 -0.36 -4.87 -27.75
C HIS A 301 0.83 -4.17 -28.45
N SER A 302 1.33 -4.84 -29.50
CA SER A 302 2.56 -4.64 -30.33
C SER A 302 3.06 -3.23 -30.66
N GLN A 303 2.26 -2.18 -30.50
CA GLN A 303 2.64 -0.79 -30.70
C GLN A 303 3.62 -0.25 -29.61
N TYR A 304 3.97 -1.08 -28.64
CA TYR A 304 4.96 -0.78 -27.60
C TYR A 304 6.14 -1.76 -27.57
N ASP A 305 6.27 -2.68 -28.53
CA ASP A 305 7.41 -3.64 -28.60
C ASP A 305 8.73 -2.93 -28.98
N GLU A 306 9.85 -3.22 -28.30
CA GLU A 306 11.09 -2.43 -28.38
C GLU A 306 12.41 -3.24 -28.39
N HIS A 307 13.51 -2.55 -28.72
CA HIS A 307 14.85 -3.15 -28.76
C HIS A 307 15.28 -3.70 -27.38
N GLY A 308 15.50 -5.02 -27.31
CA GLY A 308 15.76 -5.75 -26.06
C GLY A 308 14.52 -6.47 -25.50
N ASP A 309 13.40 -6.48 -26.21
CA ASP A 309 12.23 -7.35 -25.94
C ASP A 309 12.49 -8.84 -26.23
N SER A 310 13.71 -9.22 -26.61
CA SER A 310 14.06 -10.61 -26.86
C SER A 310 13.72 -11.50 -25.65
N GLU A 311 13.09 -12.64 -25.94
CA GLU A 311 12.85 -13.73 -24.98
C GLU A 311 14.11 -14.58 -24.73
N ASP A 312 15.27 -14.16 -25.26
CA ASP A 312 16.55 -14.85 -25.15
C ASP A 312 16.97 -15.15 -23.70
N GLU A 313 16.57 -14.29 -22.75
CA GLU A 313 16.77 -14.50 -21.31
C GLU A 313 15.48 -14.87 -20.55
N ALA A 314 14.41 -15.31 -21.22
CA ALA A 314 13.17 -15.76 -20.57
C ALA A 314 13.37 -16.95 -19.60
N ASN A 315 14.53 -17.60 -19.67
CA ASN A 315 14.93 -18.69 -18.78
C ASN A 315 15.45 -18.25 -17.40
N ASP A 316 15.64 -16.94 -17.14
CA ASP A 316 15.94 -16.40 -15.80
C ASP A 316 14.63 -16.09 -15.04
N TYR A 317 13.70 -17.05 -15.06
CA TYR A 317 12.28 -16.92 -14.69
C TYR A 317 12.01 -16.17 -13.40
N SER A 318 11.25 -15.08 -13.44
CA SER A 318 10.21 -14.81 -12.45
C SER A 318 8.94 -15.62 -12.80
N GLN A 319 8.04 -15.80 -11.84
CA GLN A 319 6.80 -16.58 -12.04
C GLN A 319 5.72 -15.80 -12.83
N SER A 320 5.98 -14.54 -13.22
CA SER A 320 5.04 -13.65 -13.92
C SER A 320 5.69 -12.88 -15.09
N PRO A 321 5.87 -13.52 -16.27
CA PRO A 321 6.66 -12.97 -17.39
C PRO A 321 6.21 -11.62 -17.96
N SER A 322 4.92 -11.29 -17.79
CA SER A 322 4.25 -10.09 -18.29
C SER A 322 4.34 -8.89 -17.35
N SER A 323 4.21 -9.08 -16.03
CA SER A 323 4.35 -8.01 -15.03
C SER A 323 5.78 -7.46 -14.97
N ASP A 324 6.78 -8.35 -15.07
CA ASP A 324 8.20 -7.97 -15.11
C ASP A 324 8.54 -7.11 -16.32
N ARG A 325 7.89 -7.43 -17.44
CA ARG A 325 8.04 -6.72 -18.70
C ARG A 325 7.47 -5.31 -18.59
N ALA A 326 6.35 -5.13 -17.88
CA ALA A 326 5.70 -3.84 -17.73
C ALA A 326 6.55 -2.86 -16.90
N THR A 327 6.96 -3.27 -15.69
CA THR A 327 7.73 -2.42 -14.77
C THR A 327 9.12 -2.10 -15.33
N GLY A 328 9.85 -3.12 -15.78
CA GLY A 328 11.22 -2.96 -16.28
C GLY A 328 11.29 -2.04 -17.50
N MET A 329 10.42 -2.24 -18.49
CA MET A 329 10.42 -1.39 -19.69
C MET A 329 9.93 0.02 -19.43
N GLY A 330 8.89 0.19 -18.60
CA GLY A 330 8.43 1.52 -18.21
C GLY A 330 9.57 2.34 -17.60
N LEU A 331 10.33 1.73 -16.69
CA LEU A 331 11.48 2.37 -16.05
C LEU A 331 12.63 2.66 -17.04
N ARG A 332 12.93 1.72 -17.94
CA ARG A 332 13.93 1.94 -19.01
C ARG A 332 13.59 3.14 -19.89
N LYS A 333 12.32 3.29 -20.26
CA LYS A 333 11.85 4.44 -21.04
C LYS A 333 11.97 5.74 -20.29
N LEU A 334 11.46 5.80 -19.07
CA LEU A 334 11.56 6.97 -18.22
C LEU A 334 13.02 7.45 -18.09
N ILE A 335 13.94 6.52 -17.84
CA ILE A 335 15.36 6.81 -17.73
C ILE A 335 15.99 7.21 -19.08
N THR A 336 15.66 6.53 -20.18
CA THR A 336 16.19 6.88 -21.50
C THR A 336 15.75 8.28 -21.92
N ARG A 337 14.50 8.62 -21.61
CA ARG A 337 13.84 9.82 -22.08
C ARG A 337 14.26 11.06 -21.31
N CYS A 338 14.38 10.96 -19.99
CA CYS A 338 14.63 12.11 -19.12
C CYS A 338 15.94 12.03 -18.34
N ASN A 339 16.51 10.83 -18.23
CA ASN A 339 17.61 10.52 -17.31
C ASN A 339 17.43 11.19 -15.93
N PRO A 340 16.30 10.95 -15.26
CA PRO A 340 15.95 11.64 -14.04
C PRO A 340 16.97 11.30 -12.93
N PRO A 341 17.30 12.26 -12.06
CA PRO A 341 18.23 12.06 -10.95
C PRO A 341 17.53 11.33 -9.79
N ILE A 342 17.07 10.10 -10.02
CA ILE A 342 16.37 9.32 -8.99
C ILE A 342 17.34 9.07 -7.83
N ARG A 343 16.95 9.51 -6.64
CA ARG A 343 17.67 9.36 -5.36
C ARG A 343 17.03 8.30 -4.49
N ILE A 344 15.70 8.17 -4.54
CA ILE A 344 14.94 7.15 -3.82
C ILE A 344 14.18 6.31 -4.83
N LEU A 345 14.42 4.99 -4.80
CA LEU A 345 13.66 4.01 -5.56
C LEU A 345 13.11 2.96 -4.59
N GLU A 346 11.79 2.92 -4.47
CA GLU A 346 11.07 1.89 -3.72
C GLU A 346 10.25 1.03 -4.65
N MET A 347 10.43 -0.28 -4.51
CA MET A 347 9.76 -1.31 -5.30
C MET A 347 9.14 -2.32 -4.35
N ASP A 348 7.85 -2.22 -4.08
CA ASP A 348 7.10 -3.14 -3.23
C ASP A 348 6.18 -4.01 -4.07
N PHE A 349 6.37 -5.34 -4.05
CA PHE A 349 5.59 -6.27 -4.85
C PHE A 349 5.60 -5.88 -6.34
N CYS A 350 6.80 -5.56 -6.82
CA CYS A 350 7.12 -5.17 -8.19
C CYS A 350 8.31 -5.98 -8.67
N ASP A 351 8.15 -6.72 -9.77
CA ASP A 351 9.18 -7.54 -10.37
C ASP A 351 9.75 -6.92 -11.65
N MET A 352 10.99 -7.27 -11.95
CA MET A 352 11.73 -6.85 -13.14
C MET A 352 12.70 -7.96 -13.54
N ARG A 353 12.97 -8.11 -14.84
CA ARG A 353 13.95 -9.08 -15.34
C ARG A 353 15.36 -8.67 -14.95
N THR A 354 16.27 -9.66 -14.78
CA THR A 354 17.68 -9.40 -14.45
C THR A 354 18.37 -8.43 -15.43
N LYS A 355 18.08 -8.52 -16.74
CA LYS A 355 18.58 -7.57 -17.73
C LYS A 355 18.12 -6.14 -17.52
N ASP A 356 16.86 -5.95 -17.13
CA ASP A 356 16.30 -4.63 -16.87
C ASP A 356 16.90 -4.04 -15.59
N PHE A 357 17.04 -4.85 -14.53
CA PHE A 357 17.81 -4.45 -13.33
C PHE A 357 19.23 -4.00 -13.68
N ARG A 358 19.93 -4.77 -14.51
CA ARG A 358 21.29 -4.43 -14.95
C ARG A 358 21.31 -3.11 -15.71
N TRP A 359 20.41 -2.94 -16.67
CA TRP A 359 20.33 -1.73 -17.50
C TRP A 359 20.03 -0.49 -16.65
N VAL A 360 19.07 -0.60 -15.72
CA VAL A 360 18.62 0.48 -14.83
C VAL A 360 19.71 0.85 -13.84
N PHE A 361 20.29 -0.12 -13.13
CA PHE A 361 21.32 0.15 -12.11
C PHE A 361 22.63 0.69 -12.70
N ASP A 362 22.88 0.46 -13.99
CA ASP A 362 23.99 1.06 -14.71
C ASP A 362 23.81 2.56 -14.97
N ARG A 363 22.58 3.08 -14.89
CA ARG A 363 22.22 4.46 -15.23
C ARG A 363 21.72 5.29 -14.04
N LEU A 364 21.32 4.65 -12.95
CA LEU A 364 20.93 5.33 -11.71
C LEU A 364 22.14 5.64 -10.82
N SER A 365 23.07 6.46 -11.30
CA SER A 365 24.29 6.81 -10.55
C SER A 365 24.01 7.67 -9.31
N THR A 366 22.89 8.39 -9.30
CA THR A 366 22.43 9.29 -8.21
C THR A 366 21.66 8.59 -7.09
N LEU A 367 21.38 7.29 -7.22
CA LEU A 367 20.52 6.57 -6.29
C LEU A 367 21.19 6.43 -4.92
N GLU A 368 20.53 6.94 -3.88
CA GLU A 368 20.98 6.90 -2.49
C GLU A 368 20.26 5.82 -1.68
N ASP A 369 18.95 5.70 -1.88
CA ASP A 369 18.12 4.77 -1.14
C ASP A 369 17.40 3.81 -2.10
N PHE A 370 17.65 2.51 -1.93
CA PHE A 370 16.98 1.46 -2.69
C PHE A 370 16.23 0.52 -1.76
N TYR A 371 14.92 0.44 -1.95
CA TYR A 371 14.01 -0.39 -1.19
C TYR A 371 13.37 -1.40 -2.13
N ILE A 372 13.49 -2.69 -1.83
CA ILE A 372 12.81 -3.74 -2.58
C ILE A 372 12.13 -4.70 -1.60
N VAL A 373 10.83 -4.88 -1.81
CA VAL A 373 9.93 -5.63 -0.93
C VAL A 373 9.18 -6.69 -1.74
N ALA A 374 9.14 -7.92 -1.25
CA ALA A 374 8.36 -9.04 -1.78
C ALA A 374 8.55 -9.32 -3.29
N SER A 375 9.74 -9.06 -3.84
CA SER A 375 10.09 -9.24 -5.26
C SER A 375 10.92 -10.50 -5.52
N ASP A 376 10.83 -11.08 -6.72
CA ASP A 376 11.59 -12.24 -7.17
C ASP A 376 13.04 -11.91 -7.62
N MET A 377 13.81 -11.31 -6.73
CA MET A 377 15.18 -10.85 -7.01
C MET A 377 16.20 -12.01 -6.97
N SER A 378 16.86 -12.31 -8.09
CA SER A 378 17.85 -13.40 -8.13
C SER A 378 19.22 -13.02 -7.53
N ASN A 379 20.03 -14.02 -7.15
CA ASN A 379 21.43 -13.82 -6.75
C ASN A 379 22.25 -13.05 -7.82
N LYS A 380 21.89 -13.15 -9.11
CA LYS A 380 22.56 -12.41 -10.18
C LYS A 380 22.36 -10.91 -10.04
N VAL A 381 21.15 -10.48 -9.66
CA VAL A 381 20.80 -9.06 -9.50
C VAL A 381 21.59 -8.44 -8.36
N ILE A 382 21.61 -9.06 -7.17
CA ILE A 382 22.37 -8.50 -6.04
C ILE A 382 23.87 -8.45 -6.34
N ASN A 383 24.40 -9.45 -7.06
CA ASN A 383 25.80 -9.49 -7.50
C ASN A 383 26.20 -8.30 -8.40
N LEU A 384 25.25 -7.59 -9.01
CA LEU A 384 25.53 -6.38 -9.78
C LEU A 384 26.15 -5.26 -8.92
N LEU A 385 25.86 -5.24 -7.61
CA LEU A 385 26.38 -4.24 -6.67
C LEU A 385 27.86 -4.43 -6.31
N ARG A 386 28.44 -5.58 -6.69
CA ARG A 386 29.85 -5.90 -6.43
C ARG A 386 30.78 -5.00 -7.26
N PRO A 387 31.90 -4.50 -6.69
CA PRO A 387 32.91 -3.80 -7.47
C PRO A 387 33.47 -4.71 -8.57
N VAL A 388 33.46 -4.23 -9.82
CA VAL A 388 34.00 -4.96 -10.97
C VAL A 388 35.41 -4.45 -11.25
N TYR A 389 36.39 -5.32 -11.00
CA TYR A 389 37.80 -5.01 -11.25
C TYR A 389 38.15 -5.30 -12.72
N PRO A 390 38.86 -4.39 -13.41
CA PRO A 390 39.36 -4.68 -14.75
C PRO A 390 40.35 -5.85 -14.68
N SER A 391 40.11 -6.89 -15.48
CA SER A 391 41.00 -8.06 -15.53
C SER A 391 42.19 -7.77 -16.45
N PRO A 392 43.45 -7.92 -15.99
CA PRO A 392 44.62 -7.72 -16.85
C PRO A 392 44.84 -8.80 -17.91
N LEU A 393 44.04 -9.88 -17.93
CA LEU A 393 44.32 -11.12 -18.69
C LEU A 393 43.21 -11.56 -19.68
N LEU A 394 42.18 -10.75 -19.93
CA LEU A 394 41.12 -11.10 -20.89
C LEU A 394 41.11 -10.11 -22.08
N PRO A 395 41.15 -10.60 -23.34
CA PRO A 395 40.96 -9.74 -24.51
C PRO A 395 39.56 -9.12 -24.50
N PRO A 396 39.33 -8.00 -25.21
CA PRO A 396 38.04 -7.31 -25.24
C PRO A 396 36.93 -8.29 -25.64
N GLN A 397 35.98 -8.51 -24.73
CA GLN A 397 34.79 -9.29 -25.01
C GLN A 397 33.77 -8.38 -25.70
N LEU A 398 33.22 -8.87 -26.82
CA LEU A 398 31.98 -8.35 -27.37
C LEU A 398 30.89 -8.51 -26.31
N THR A 399 30.19 -7.42 -25.98
CA THR A 399 28.89 -7.55 -25.30
C THR A 399 27.89 -8.18 -26.29
N ASP A 400 26.89 -8.90 -25.79
CA ASP A 400 25.83 -9.51 -26.63
C ASP A 400 25.08 -8.50 -27.54
N ASP A 401 25.22 -7.19 -27.27
CA ASP A 401 24.71 -6.08 -28.10
C ASP A 401 25.67 -5.60 -29.22
N GLY A 402 26.77 -6.31 -29.49
CA GLY A 402 27.68 -6.01 -30.61
C GLY A 402 28.54 -4.73 -30.48
N MET A 403 28.52 -4.07 -29.32
CA MET A 403 29.35 -2.88 -29.05
C MET A 403 30.73 -3.26 -28.49
N LEU A 404 31.78 -2.64 -29.03
CA LEU A 404 33.16 -2.77 -28.53
C LEU A 404 33.28 -2.02 -27.19
N VAL A 405 33.65 -2.74 -26.13
CA VAL A 405 34.08 -2.09 -24.88
C VAL A 405 35.45 -1.47 -25.14
N GLU A 406 35.53 -0.14 -25.10
CA GLU A 406 36.81 0.56 -25.14
C GLU A 406 37.70 0.05 -24.01
N SER A 407 38.80 -0.61 -24.39
CA SER A 407 39.90 -0.98 -23.51
C SER A 407 40.61 0.30 -23.08
N GLY A 408 40.05 1.00 -22.08
CA GLY A 408 40.55 2.33 -21.71
C GLY A 408 40.37 2.75 -20.25
N SER A 409 39.71 1.96 -19.38
CA SER A 409 39.62 2.31 -17.95
C SER A 409 40.31 1.26 -17.08
N SER A 410 41.45 1.66 -16.52
CA SER A 410 42.13 0.95 -15.41
C SER A 410 41.36 1.06 -14.08
N ALA A 411 40.20 1.74 -14.05
CA ALA A 411 39.46 2.00 -12.83
C ALA A 411 38.42 0.90 -12.54
N VAL A 412 38.27 0.56 -11.26
CA VAL A 412 37.22 -0.34 -10.77
C VAL A 412 35.85 0.28 -11.05
N ARG A 413 34.95 -0.48 -11.66
CA ARG A 413 33.57 -0.03 -11.93
C ARG A 413 32.70 -0.39 -10.73
N LEU A 414 32.14 0.63 -10.07
CA LEU A 414 31.14 0.47 -9.01
C LEU A 414 29.75 0.91 -9.52
N ARG A 415 28.73 0.05 -9.35
CA ARG A 415 27.33 0.42 -9.63
C ARG A 415 26.70 1.12 -8.44
N LEU A 416 25.77 2.05 -8.71
CA LEU A 416 25.06 2.85 -7.70
C LEU A 416 26.01 3.50 -6.69
N PRO A 417 27.01 4.29 -7.12
CA PRO A 417 28.11 4.72 -6.24
C PRO A 417 27.66 5.51 -5.00
N LEU A 418 26.51 6.17 -5.04
CA LEU A 418 25.96 6.95 -3.92
C LEU A 418 25.01 6.17 -3.00
N LEU A 419 24.84 4.85 -3.22
CA LEU A 419 23.91 4.03 -2.45
C LEU A 419 24.31 3.98 -0.97
N ARG A 420 23.47 4.57 -0.12
CA ARG A 420 23.62 4.66 1.35
C ARG A 420 22.68 3.72 2.09
N LYS A 421 21.46 3.51 1.57
CA LYS A 421 20.48 2.63 2.18
C LYS A 421 20.02 1.54 1.23
N LEU A 422 20.07 0.30 1.71
CA LEU A 422 19.57 -0.87 0.99
C LEU A 422 18.62 -1.65 1.89
N ARG A 423 17.32 -1.64 1.57
CA ARG A 423 16.33 -2.46 2.28
C ARG A 423 15.86 -3.60 1.39
N LEU A 424 16.05 -4.83 1.87
CA LEU A 424 15.63 -6.07 1.20
C LEU A 424 14.60 -6.76 2.09
N LEU A 425 13.33 -6.72 1.72
CA LEU A 425 12.23 -7.33 2.49
C LEU A 425 11.55 -8.39 1.63
N ASN A 426 11.34 -9.60 2.17
CA ASN A 426 10.66 -10.73 1.54
C ASN A 426 11.10 -11.08 0.10
N CYS A 427 12.32 -10.74 -0.31
CA CYS A 427 12.81 -11.04 -1.65
C CYS A 427 13.01 -12.55 -1.83
N GLN A 428 12.37 -13.12 -2.85
CA GLN A 428 12.46 -14.54 -3.15
C GLN A 428 13.78 -14.81 -3.91
N ARG A 429 14.32 -16.05 -3.84
CA ARG A 429 15.54 -16.50 -4.56
C ARG A 429 16.88 -15.81 -4.24
N LEU A 430 16.91 -14.85 -3.30
CA LEU A 430 18.16 -14.31 -2.73
C LEU A 430 18.72 -15.22 -1.63
N THR A 431 19.95 -15.70 -1.81
CA THR A 431 20.66 -16.42 -0.75
C THR A 431 21.34 -15.47 0.22
N GLY A 432 21.26 -15.72 1.53
CA GLY A 432 21.93 -14.90 2.53
C GLY A 432 23.45 -14.74 2.28
N ARG A 433 24.10 -15.81 1.78
CA ARG A 433 25.52 -15.81 1.39
C ARG A 433 25.81 -14.80 0.28
N ALA A 434 25.06 -14.83 -0.82
CA ALA A 434 25.28 -13.90 -1.93
C ALA A 434 25.20 -12.44 -1.46
N ILE A 435 24.21 -12.10 -0.62
CA ILE A 435 24.08 -10.74 -0.14
C ILE A 435 25.22 -10.38 0.84
N VAL A 436 25.66 -11.29 1.72
CA VAL A 436 26.82 -11.03 2.61
C VAL A 436 28.10 -10.82 1.80
N ASP A 437 28.37 -11.69 0.83
CA ASP A 437 29.59 -11.65 0.02
C ASP A 437 29.67 -10.33 -0.77
N VAL A 438 28.58 -9.96 -1.47
CA VAL A 438 28.51 -8.72 -2.27
C VAL A 438 28.66 -7.48 -1.41
N LEU A 439 27.91 -7.37 -0.31
CA LEU A 439 27.95 -6.17 0.53
C LEU A 439 29.28 -6.05 1.26
N SER A 440 29.88 -7.18 1.67
CA SER A 440 31.21 -7.17 2.30
C SER A 440 32.27 -6.64 1.33
N GLU A 441 32.25 -7.07 0.07
CA GLU A 441 33.18 -6.58 -0.93
C GLU A 441 32.96 -5.12 -1.31
N ARG A 442 31.69 -4.71 -1.40
CA ARG A 442 31.33 -3.32 -1.65
C ARG A 442 31.81 -2.41 -0.53
N VAL A 443 31.49 -2.74 0.73
CA VAL A 443 31.91 -1.96 1.91
C VAL A 443 33.43 -1.88 2.01
N ARG A 444 34.14 -2.99 1.77
CA ARG A 444 35.62 -2.98 1.73
C ARG A 444 36.16 -2.03 0.68
N TRP A 445 35.54 -1.97 -0.49
CA TRP A 445 35.96 -1.07 -1.56
C TRP A 445 35.62 0.40 -1.24
N THR A 446 34.41 0.69 -0.75
CA THR A 446 34.00 2.07 -0.41
C THR A 446 34.81 2.59 0.77
N ASP A 447 35.00 1.81 1.84
CA ASP A 447 35.83 2.19 3.00
C ASP A 447 37.29 2.50 2.60
N ALA A 448 37.80 1.86 1.54
CA ALA A 448 39.15 2.12 1.04
C ALA A 448 39.27 3.39 0.18
N GLN A 449 38.17 3.86 -0.41
CA GLN A 449 38.15 5.03 -1.29
C GLN A 449 37.61 6.28 -0.58
N ASP A 450 36.44 6.17 0.05
CA ASP A 450 35.73 7.23 0.75
C ASP A 450 34.79 6.63 1.82
N PRO A 451 35.19 6.61 3.11
CA PRO A 451 34.39 6.07 4.21
C PRO A 451 33.03 6.76 4.41
N GLU A 452 32.85 8.02 4.00
CA GLU A 452 31.57 8.74 4.13
C GLU A 452 30.55 8.29 3.08
N SER A 453 30.99 7.62 2.02
CA SER A 453 30.16 7.05 0.96
C SER A 453 29.70 5.61 1.24
N THR A 454 30.11 5.02 2.36
CA THR A 454 29.79 3.63 2.72
C THR A 454 28.29 3.46 3.04
N LEU A 455 27.74 2.30 2.71
CA LEU A 455 26.38 1.89 3.08
C LEU A 455 26.14 2.07 4.59
N VAL A 456 25.28 3.03 4.94
CA VAL A 456 24.96 3.42 6.33
C VAL A 456 23.86 2.53 6.92
N GLU A 457 22.89 2.13 6.10
CA GLU A 457 21.73 1.36 6.55
C GLU A 457 21.47 0.15 5.63
N ILE A 458 21.47 -1.06 6.21
CA ILE A 458 21.08 -2.28 5.52
C ILE A 458 20.07 -3.01 6.39
N THR A 459 18.82 -3.10 5.95
CA THR A 459 17.77 -3.89 6.64
C THR A 459 17.41 -5.11 5.80
N ARG A 460 17.41 -6.30 6.40
CA ARG A 460 17.02 -7.54 5.72
C ARG A 460 15.90 -8.25 6.45
N SER A 461 14.85 -8.59 5.72
CA SER A 461 13.84 -9.59 6.08
C SER A 461 13.64 -10.55 4.91
N VAL A 462 14.70 -11.25 4.46
CA VAL A 462 14.65 -12.10 3.25
C VAL A 462 13.99 -13.44 3.56
N VAL A 463 12.86 -13.78 2.93
CA VAL A 463 12.17 -15.07 3.08
C VAL A 463 12.65 -16.04 2.00
N LEU A 464 13.38 -17.08 2.39
CA LEU A 464 13.91 -18.10 1.48
C LEU A 464 12.84 -19.14 1.13
N TYR A 465 12.26 -19.06 -0.08
CA TYR A 465 11.53 -20.19 -0.68
C TYR A 465 12.54 -21.14 -1.36
N HIS A 466 12.79 -22.32 -0.79
CA HIS A 466 13.51 -23.39 -1.50
C HIS A 466 12.50 -24.19 -2.34
N PHE A 467 12.50 -23.98 -3.66
CA PHE A 467 11.89 -24.91 -4.61
C PHE A 467 12.83 -26.13 -4.78
N ARG A 468 12.39 -27.32 -4.38
CA ARG A 468 13.03 -28.58 -4.78
C ARG A 468 12.65 -28.88 -6.23
N VAL A 469 13.50 -28.54 -7.19
CA VAL A 469 13.43 -29.12 -8.54
C VAL A 469 14.18 -30.46 -8.51
N ARG A 470 13.48 -31.58 -8.72
CA ARG A 470 14.10 -32.85 -9.08
C ARG A 470 14.33 -32.84 -10.59
N ILE A 471 15.58 -32.68 -11.03
CA ILE A 471 15.99 -33.01 -12.40
C ILE A 471 16.38 -34.49 -12.39
N ALA A 472 15.70 -35.31 -13.19
CA ALA A 472 16.16 -36.63 -13.57
C ALA A 472 16.29 -36.65 -15.10
N GLU A 473 17.51 -36.79 -15.59
CA GLU A 473 17.80 -37.03 -17.01
C GLU A 473 17.50 -38.50 -17.36
N ALA A 474 16.75 -38.74 -18.45
CA ALA A 474 16.99 -39.74 -19.52
C ALA A 474 15.84 -39.66 -20.59
N PRO A 475 15.97 -40.22 -21.80
CA PRO A 475 15.96 -39.43 -23.04
C PRO A 475 14.69 -39.60 -23.90
N GLY A 476 14.31 -38.52 -24.59
CA GLY A 476 13.45 -38.57 -25.77
C GLY A 476 11.94 -38.57 -25.53
N ALA A 477 11.36 -37.39 -25.32
CA ALA A 477 10.05 -36.99 -25.85
C ALA A 477 9.81 -35.50 -25.54
N SER A 478 9.15 -34.82 -26.48
CA SER A 478 8.95 -33.38 -26.60
C SER A 478 8.29 -32.69 -25.40
N TYR A 479 8.76 -31.47 -25.11
CA TYR A 479 8.25 -30.52 -24.12
C TYR A 479 6.85 -29.99 -24.48
N GLU A 480 5.88 -30.17 -23.58
CA GLU A 480 4.79 -29.22 -23.33
C GLU A 480 4.39 -29.35 -21.84
N ALA A 481 4.66 -28.32 -21.03
CA ALA A 481 4.22 -28.28 -19.63
C ALA A 481 3.80 -26.85 -19.26
N GLY A 482 2.53 -26.53 -19.50
CA GLY A 482 1.84 -25.43 -18.84
C GLY A 482 1.41 -25.86 -17.44
N THR A 483 1.66 -25.02 -16.44
CA THR A 483 1.10 -25.19 -15.08
C THR A 483 0.31 -23.94 -14.73
N ARG A 484 -0.98 -24.15 -14.48
CA ARG A 484 -2.06 -23.17 -14.33
C ARG A 484 -2.17 -22.76 -12.84
N TRP A 485 -2.12 -21.47 -12.53
CA TRP A 485 -2.31 -20.95 -11.17
C TRP A 485 -3.80 -20.84 -10.81
N MET A 486 -4.15 -21.26 -9.59
CA MET A 486 -5.48 -21.03 -8.98
C MET A 486 -5.54 -19.61 -8.41
N TYR A 487 -6.16 -18.71 -9.16
CA TYR A 487 -6.84 -17.54 -8.62
C TYR A 487 -8.34 -17.71 -8.90
N ASN A 488 -9.14 -17.87 -7.85
CA ASN A 488 -10.60 -17.85 -7.98
C ASN A 488 -11.07 -16.39 -7.96
N TRP A 489 -11.35 -15.84 -9.14
CA TRP A 489 -12.28 -14.74 -9.34
C TRP A 489 -13.37 -15.22 -10.31
N PRO A 490 -14.67 -14.93 -10.07
CA PRO A 490 -15.76 -15.50 -10.87
C PRO A 490 -15.78 -14.86 -12.26
N SER A 491 -15.34 -15.59 -13.29
CA SER A 491 -15.53 -15.19 -14.67
C SER A 491 -16.95 -15.55 -15.14
N THR A 492 -17.85 -14.58 -15.08
CA THR A 492 -19.09 -14.64 -15.86
C THR A 492 -18.81 -14.23 -17.30
N LYS A 493 -18.86 -15.19 -18.22
CA LYS A 493 -19.46 -14.99 -19.56
C LYS A 493 -19.83 -16.34 -20.17
N SER A 494 -21.14 -16.60 -20.18
CA SER A 494 -21.86 -17.51 -21.05
C SER A 494 -21.42 -17.30 -22.52
N ASN A 495 -21.19 -18.31 -23.35
CA ASN A 495 -22.28 -19.11 -23.92
C ASN A 495 -21.74 -20.31 -24.75
N GLN A 496 -22.52 -21.40 -24.73
CA GLN A 496 -22.59 -22.55 -25.66
C GLN A 496 -21.80 -23.85 -25.33
N PHE A 497 -22.56 -24.85 -24.86
CA PHE A 497 -22.23 -26.28 -24.66
C PHE A 497 -22.29 -27.08 -25.99
N PRO A 498 -21.67 -28.30 -26.06
CA PRO A 498 -22.43 -29.53 -25.75
C PRO A 498 -21.67 -30.63 -24.97
N SER A 499 -22.41 -31.24 -24.03
CA SER A 499 -22.41 -32.64 -23.53
C SER A 499 -21.14 -33.34 -22.97
N LEU A 500 -21.13 -33.44 -21.63
CA LEU A 500 -20.64 -34.48 -20.68
C LEU A 500 -20.16 -35.86 -21.25
N PRO A 501 -19.17 -36.54 -20.61
CA PRO A 501 -19.40 -37.20 -19.32
C PRO A 501 -18.29 -37.07 -18.25
N SER A 502 -18.76 -37.08 -17.00
CA SER A 502 -18.06 -37.16 -15.72
C SER A 502 -17.38 -38.52 -15.47
N TYR A 503 -16.10 -38.56 -15.05
CA TYR A 503 -15.43 -39.58 -14.20
C TYR A 503 -13.99 -39.08 -13.89
N LYS A 504 -13.58 -38.75 -12.65
CA LYS A 504 -13.10 -39.58 -11.51
C LYS A 504 -11.86 -40.47 -11.78
N MET A 505 -10.82 -40.25 -10.93
CA MET A 505 -9.85 -41.21 -10.31
C MET A 505 -8.36 -41.32 -10.76
N ALA A 506 -7.53 -41.52 -9.72
CA ALA A 506 -6.28 -42.32 -9.59
C ALA A 506 -4.92 -41.66 -10.02
N TYR A 507 -3.71 -41.89 -9.45
CA TYR A 507 -3.18 -42.93 -8.54
C TYR A 507 -1.69 -42.64 -8.10
N GLN A 508 -1.27 -43.17 -6.93
CA GLN A 508 0.02 -43.84 -6.54
C GLN A 508 1.46 -43.19 -6.54
N GLY A 509 2.13 -43.20 -5.36
CA GLY A 509 3.14 -44.24 -4.99
C GLY A 509 4.69 -44.04 -5.11
N SER A 510 5.34 -43.49 -4.06
CA SER A 510 6.63 -43.84 -3.35
C SER A 510 8.02 -44.11 -4.03
N LYS A 511 9.11 -43.62 -3.36
CA LYS A 511 10.32 -44.31 -2.77
C LYS A 511 11.75 -43.73 -3.03
N ASN A 512 12.55 -43.72 -1.94
CA ASN A 512 14.04 -43.68 -1.75
C ASN A 512 14.82 -42.38 -2.11
N GLY A 513 15.90 -41.93 -1.47
CA GLY A 513 16.74 -42.32 -0.31
C GLY A 513 18.10 -41.55 -0.39
N ASP A 514 18.61 -41.01 0.74
CA ASP A 514 19.98 -40.53 1.11
C ASP A 514 20.84 -39.66 0.12
N SER A 515 21.56 -38.60 0.52
CA SER A 515 22.61 -38.54 1.57
C SER A 515 23.15 -37.11 1.81
N ASN A 516 23.65 -36.88 3.03
CA ASN A 516 24.34 -35.68 3.56
C ASN A 516 25.83 -35.62 3.19
N VAL A 517 26.44 -34.43 3.04
CA VAL A 517 27.85 -34.12 3.43
C VAL A 517 28.01 -32.66 3.91
N ILE A 518 28.89 -32.48 4.92
CA ILE A 518 29.12 -31.37 5.87
C ILE A 518 30.47 -30.65 5.58
N SER A 519 30.65 -29.44 6.15
CA SER A 519 31.93 -28.83 6.67
C SER A 519 32.70 -27.86 5.72
N VAL A 520 33.42 -26.79 6.12
CA VAL A 520 33.88 -26.27 7.45
C VAL A 520 34.57 -24.87 7.31
N MET A 521 34.52 -24.05 8.38
CA MET A 521 35.45 -22.97 8.89
C MET A 521 36.00 -21.85 7.97
N GLY A 522 36.37 -20.65 8.43
CA GLY A 522 36.44 -20.06 9.77
C GLY A 522 37.12 -18.67 9.75
N TYR A 523 36.96 -17.92 10.87
CA TYR A 523 37.74 -16.77 11.38
C TYR A 523 37.92 -15.53 10.46
N GLY A 524 37.71 -14.27 10.85
CA GLY A 524 37.61 -13.61 12.15
C GLY A 524 38.34 -12.27 12.01
N LEU A 525 37.73 -11.13 12.39
CA LEU A 525 38.42 -9.90 12.81
C LEU A 525 37.41 -8.85 13.31
N GLN A 526 37.76 -8.25 14.45
CA GLN A 526 36.99 -7.34 15.30
C GLN A 526 36.83 -5.94 14.66
N LEU A 527 35.75 -5.22 15.02
CA LEU A 527 35.79 -3.95 15.80
C LEU A 527 34.51 -3.09 15.71
N SER A 528 34.20 -2.48 16.86
CA SER A 528 33.38 -1.30 17.18
C SER A 528 31.87 -1.45 17.48
N LYS A 529 31.49 -0.69 18.53
CA LYS A 529 30.37 -0.85 19.48
C LYS A 529 28.98 -0.43 19.00
N HIS A 530 28.73 -0.34 17.70
CA HIS A 530 27.39 -0.07 17.15
C HIS A 530 26.79 -1.28 16.41
N ARG A 531 27.45 -2.44 16.50
CA ARG A 531 27.12 -3.67 15.76
C ARG A 531 26.31 -4.72 16.52
N THR A 532 26.04 -4.54 17.82
CA THR A 532 25.45 -5.60 18.67
C THR A 532 23.96 -5.83 18.45
N ARG A 533 23.22 -4.89 17.84
CA ARG A 533 21.81 -5.08 17.47
C ARG A 533 21.63 -5.90 16.19
N PHE A 534 22.63 -5.89 15.29
CA PHE A 534 22.59 -6.49 13.95
C PHE A 534 22.79 -8.02 13.91
N LEU A 535 23.45 -8.60 14.92
CA LEU A 535 23.78 -10.04 14.95
C LEU A 535 22.78 -10.91 15.73
N ARG A 536 21.71 -10.33 16.32
CA ARG A 536 20.65 -11.12 16.97
C ARG A 536 19.47 -11.42 16.05
N GLN A 537 19.11 -10.52 15.12
CA GLN A 537 17.96 -10.72 14.23
C GLN A 537 18.19 -11.65 13.03
N THR A 538 19.43 -12.02 12.72
CA THR A 538 19.79 -12.77 11.50
C THR A 538 19.77 -14.30 11.63
N ALA A 539 19.26 -14.86 12.75
CA ALA A 539 19.31 -16.30 13.03
C ALA A 539 18.05 -17.13 12.63
N HIS A 540 16.96 -16.52 12.14
CA HIS A 540 15.65 -17.19 12.14
C HIS A 540 15.23 -17.99 10.89
N ILE A 541 16.10 -18.32 9.93
CA ILE A 541 15.63 -18.92 8.65
C ILE A 541 16.17 -20.32 8.34
N PHE A 542 17.10 -20.89 9.11
CA PHE A 542 17.47 -22.31 8.94
C PHE A 542 17.79 -23.01 10.25
N MET A 543 16.93 -22.83 11.25
CA MET A 543 16.93 -23.67 12.43
C MET A 543 15.49 -23.93 12.89
N PRO A 544 15.22 -25.00 13.65
CA PRO A 544 14.15 -24.97 14.65
C PRO A 544 14.01 -23.57 15.25
N LEU A 545 12.77 -23.08 15.41
CA LEU A 545 12.58 -21.82 16.11
C LEU A 545 13.17 -21.93 17.52
N PHE A 546 13.04 -23.10 18.16
CA PHE A 546 13.78 -23.47 19.36
C PHE A 546 14.17 -24.95 19.36
N GLU A 547 15.42 -25.22 19.74
CA GLU A 547 15.85 -26.53 20.15
C GLU A 547 15.81 -26.65 21.66
N CYS A 548 14.82 -27.38 22.15
CA CYS A 548 14.85 -27.89 23.49
C CYS A 548 15.74 -29.16 23.55
N PRO A 549 16.20 -29.61 24.72
CA PRO A 549 16.96 -30.86 24.88
C PRO A 549 16.44 -32.06 24.08
N ARG A 550 15.12 -32.31 24.09
CA ARG A 550 14.45 -33.44 23.42
C ARG A 550 13.51 -33.01 22.30
N LEU A 551 13.13 -31.73 22.25
CA LEU A 551 12.05 -31.25 21.40
C LEU A 551 12.51 -30.22 20.38
N LEU A 552 11.83 -30.22 19.24
CA LEU A 552 11.97 -29.28 18.15
C LEU A 552 10.70 -28.44 18.10
N LEU A 553 10.80 -27.12 18.33
CA LEU A 553 9.69 -26.20 18.10
C LEU A 553 9.87 -25.63 16.70
N ARG A 554 8.91 -25.88 15.81
CA ARG A 554 8.96 -25.43 14.41
C ARG A 554 7.66 -24.77 13.98
N LYS A 555 7.70 -23.97 12.92
CA LYS A 555 6.49 -23.45 12.29
C LYS A 555 5.59 -24.59 11.78
N THR A 556 4.31 -24.29 11.67
CA THR A 556 3.34 -25.19 11.06
C THR A 556 3.69 -25.40 9.58
N GLN A 557 3.27 -26.53 9.04
CA GLN A 557 3.37 -26.91 7.64
C GLN A 557 1.98 -27.36 7.16
N PRO A 558 1.69 -27.29 5.84
CA PRO A 558 0.39 -27.74 5.32
C PRO A 558 0.02 -29.18 5.70
N LEU A 559 1.02 -30.06 5.87
CA LEU A 559 0.85 -31.46 6.28
C LEU A 559 0.46 -31.62 7.75
N ASP A 560 0.69 -30.62 8.60
CA ASP A 560 0.34 -30.69 10.02
C ASP A 560 -1.17 -30.53 10.27
N GLY A 561 -1.95 -30.16 9.25
CA GLY A 561 -3.39 -29.90 9.38
C GLY A 561 -4.15 -31.07 9.99
N GLU A 562 -3.85 -32.30 9.58
CA GLU A 562 -4.48 -33.50 10.12
C GLU A 562 -4.09 -33.75 11.60
N ASP A 563 -2.83 -33.55 11.96
CA ASP A 563 -2.36 -33.72 13.34
C ASP A 563 -2.90 -32.63 14.28
N ILE A 564 -2.95 -31.38 13.80
CA ILE A 564 -3.55 -30.24 14.50
C ILE A 564 -5.05 -30.48 14.72
N LEU A 565 -5.74 -31.00 13.70
CA LEU A 565 -7.13 -31.40 13.82
C LEU A 565 -7.32 -32.50 14.87
N ARG A 566 -6.54 -33.59 14.76
CA ARG A 566 -6.57 -34.69 15.72
C ARG A 566 -6.32 -34.20 17.14
N PHE A 567 -5.43 -33.23 17.30
CA PHE A 567 -5.11 -32.61 18.57
C PHE A 567 -6.30 -31.86 19.18
N HIS A 568 -6.96 -30.99 18.41
CA HIS A 568 -8.13 -30.23 18.87
C HIS A 568 -9.33 -31.13 19.21
N ASN A 569 -9.52 -32.22 18.47
CA ASN A 569 -10.62 -33.15 18.68
C ASN A 569 -10.33 -34.24 19.74
N HIS A 570 -9.12 -34.31 20.27
CA HIS A 570 -8.77 -35.34 21.25
C HIS A 570 -9.56 -35.11 22.57
N PRO A 571 -10.41 -36.04 23.03
CA PRO A 571 -11.34 -35.79 24.15
C PRO A 571 -10.67 -35.31 25.44
N SER A 572 -9.51 -35.88 25.77
CA SER A 572 -8.76 -35.51 26.97
C SER A 572 -8.14 -34.11 26.90
N ILE A 573 -7.97 -33.54 25.70
CA ILE A 573 -7.39 -32.22 25.45
C ILE A 573 -8.51 -31.20 25.26
N ALA A 574 -9.50 -31.51 24.43
CA ALA A 574 -10.63 -30.63 24.07
C ALA A 574 -11.37 -30.07 25.30
N GLN A 575 -11.49 -30.85 26.37
CA GLN A 575 -12.09 -30.39 27.63
C GLN A 575 -11.35 -29.22 28.32
N TRP A 576 -10.08 -28.99 27.95
CA TRP A 576 -9.20 -27.96 28.52
C TRP A 576 -8.91 -26.80 27.54
N ILE A 577 -9.31 -26.93 26.29
CA ILE A 577 -9.11 -25.93 25.25
C ILE A 577 -10.41 -25.14 25.08
N ASN A 578 -10.38 -23.85 25.41
CA ASN A 578 -11.51 -22.96 25.19
C ASN A 578 -11.42 -22.32 23.79
N ILE A 579 -11.78 -23.08 22.76
CA ILE A 579 -11.83 -22.57 21.40
C ILE A 579 -13.23 -22.79 20.83
N ASN A 580 -13.87 -21.69 20.42
CA ASN A 580 -15.14 -21.64 19.67
C ASN A 580 -14.98 -22.14 18.22
N LEU A 581 -14.22 -23.23 18.00
CA LEU A 581 -14.07 -23.87 16.68
C LEU A 581 -14.95 -25.12 16.64
N PRO A 582 -15.50 -25.48 15.46
CA PRO A 582 -16.37 -26.65 15.35
C PRO A 582 -15.63 -27.91 15.81
N LYS A 583 -16.28 -28.71 16.68
CA LYS A 583 -15.74 -29.96 17.25
C LYS A 583 -15.47 -31.07 16.21
N ALA A 584 -15.79 -30.81 14.94
CA ALA A 584 -15.37 -31.57 13.78
C ALA A 584 -15.36 -30.60 12.57
N PRO A 585 -14.23 -30.33 11.92
CA PRO A 585 -14.22 -29.63 10.65
C PRO A 585 -15.00 -30.43 9.63
N HIS A 586 -15.84 -29.75 8.85
CA HIS A 586 -16.69 -30.38 7.83
C HIS A 586 -16.06 -30.28 6.44
N SER A 587 -14.93 -29.58 6.30
CA SER A 587 -14.23 -29.33 5.03
C SER A 587 -12.72 -29.10 5.20
N ASP A 588 -11.95 -29.22 4.11
CA ASP A 588 -10.52 -28.87 4.07
C ASP A 588 -10.26 -27.39 4.42
N ASN A 589 -11.24 -26.52 4.15
CA ASN A 589 -11.17 -25.10 4.51
C ASN A 589 -11.15 -24.87 6.03
N ASP A 590 -11.82 -25.73 6.79
CA ASP A 590 -11.84 -25.67 8.26
C ASP A 590 -10.50 -26.14 8.85
N ILE A 591 -9.86 -27.15 8.23
CA ILE A 591 -8.50 -27.59 8.60
C ILE A 591 -7.49 -26.49 8.29
N ALA A 592 -7.60 -25.86 7.12
CA ALA A 592 -6.76 -24.72 6.78
C ALA A 592 -6.98 -23.54 7.72
N ALA A 593 -8.21 -23.33 8.22
CA ALA A 593 -8.49 -22.31 9.23
C ALA A 593 -7.79 -22.60 10.57
N LEU A 594 -7.74 -23.88 11.00
CA LEU A 594 -6.99 -24.28 12.19
C LEU A 594 -5.50 -23.96 12.06
N VAL A 595 -4.88 -24.25 10.91
CA VAL A 595 -3.48 -23.93 10.64
C VAL A 595 -3.26 -22.41 10.66
N ARG A 596 -4.11 -21.65 9.96
CA ARG A 596 -4.05 -20.18 9.94
C ARG A 596 -4.19 -19.55 11.33
N ASN A 597 -5.01 -20.12 12.20
CA ASN A 597 -5.18 -19.62 13.58
C ASN A 597 -3.93 -19.83 14.45
N ILE A 598 -3.15 -20.89 14.20
CA ILE A 598 -1.86 -21.06 14.87
C ILE A 598 -0.83 -20.10 14.27
N ASP A 599 -0.82 -19.93 12.95
CA ASP A 599 0.12 -19.03 12.27
C ASP A 599 -0.15 -17.54 12.51
N SER A 600 -1.36 -17.16 12.91
CA SER A 600 -1.72 -15.78 13.26
C SER A 600 -1.27 -15.36 14.66
N ALA A 601 -0.79 -16.29 15.48
CA ALA A 601 -0.14 -15.99 16.76
C ALA A 601 1.17 -15.21 16.53
N LEU A 602 1.57 -14.37 17.49
CA LEU A 602 2.90 -13.72 17.47
C LEU A 602 4.01 -14.77 17.35
N PHE A 603 3.79 -15.92 17.98
CA PHE A 603 4.68 -17.05 17.92
C PHE A 603 3.88 -18.37 17.97
N GLY A 604 3.38 -18.89 16.85
CA GLY A 604 2.71 -20.20 16.81
C GLY A 604 3.65 -21.33 16.36
N CYS A 605 3.69 -22.45 17.10
CA CYS A 605 4.58 -23.56 16.75
C CYS A 605 4.01 -24.96 17.00
N VAL A 606 4.49 -25.90 16.19
CA VAL A 606 4.36 -27.34 16.36
C VAL A 606 5.52 -27.84 17.22
N ILE A 607 5.18 -28.63 18.23
CA ILE A 607 6.14 -29.33 19.09
C ILE A 607 6.37 -30.71 18.49
N GLN A 608 7.60 -30.99 18.09
CA GLN A 608 7.99 -32.24 17.48
C GLN A 608 9.09 -32.93 18.30
N ASP A 609 9.01 -34.24 18.45
CA ASP A 609 10.07 -35.03 19.08
C ASP A 609 11.30 -35.11 18.17
N LYS A 610 12.49 -34.82 18.70
CA LYS A 610 13.73 -34.85 17.87
C LYS A 610 14.11 -36.25 17.40
N ALA A 611 13.86 -37.28 18.21
CA ALA A 611 14.32 -38.64 17.92
C ALA A 611 13.41 -39.33 16.91
N THR A 612 12.09 -39.12 17.04
CA THR A 612 11.07 -39.82 16.26
C THR A 612 10.43 -38.96 15.18
N SER A 613 10.67 -37.64 15.19
CA SER A 613 9.98 -36.68 14.33
C SER A 613 8.44 -36.69 14.49
N GLN A 614 7.94 -37.22 15.60
CA GLN A 614 6.50 -37.31 15.89
C GLN A 614 5.95 -35.96 16.36
N PHE A 615 4.75 -35.60 15.89
CA PHE A 615 3.97 -34.48 16.41
C PHE A 615 3.56 -34.77 17.87
N ILE A 616 3.95 -33.89 18.79
CA ILE A 616 3.65 -34.00 20.22
C ILE A 616 2.50 -33.07 20.63
N GLY A 617 2.41 -31.88 20.03
CA GLY A 617 1.44 -30.87 20.42
C GLY A 617 1.73 -29.49 19.84
N LEU A 618 1.10 -28.49 20.45
CA LEU A 618 1.15 -27.09 20.02
C LEU A 618 1.55 -26.20 21.18
N ALA A 619 2.26 -25.12 20.88
CA ALA A 619 2.46 -24.03 21.81
C ALA A 619 2.61 -22.71 21.07
N GLY A 620 2.40 -21.61 21.78
CA GLY A 620 2.67 -20.31 21.22
C GLY A 620 2.53 -19.12 22.16
N LEU A 621 2.89 -17.95 21.62
CA LEU A 621 2.69 -16.64 22.25
C LEU A 621 1.69 -15.85 21.42
N VAL A 622 0.68 -15.28 22.07
CA VAL A 622 -0.37 -14.46 21.45
C VAL A 622 -0.45 -13.08 22.12
N PRO A 623 -0.98 -12.05 21.45
CA PRO A 623 -1.18 -10.73 22.05
C PRO A 623 -2.18 -10.79 23.21
N TRP A 624 -1.91 -10.08 24.31
CA TRP A 624 -2.82 -10.00 25.46
C TRP A 624 -3.92 -8.95 25.24
N ARG A 625 -5.09 -9.35 24.69
CA ARG A 625 -6.27 -8.50 24.36
C ARG A 625 -5.92 -7.31 23.41
N PRO A 626 -6.89 -6.61 22.77
CA PRO A 626 -6.76 -6.24 21.35
C PRO A 626 -5.42 -5.57 21.03
N ALA A 627 -4.81 -6.05 19.93
CA ALA A 627 -3.41 -5.90 19.52
C ALA A 627 -2.95 -4.45 19.22
N SER A 628 -3.68 -3.44 19.68
CA SER A 628 -3.48 -2.04 19.33
C SER A 628 -2.43 -1.31 20.17
N ASP A 629 -1.78 -1.96 21.14
CA ASP A 629 -0.82 -1.27 22.01
C ASP A 629 0.50 -2.05 22.23
N PRO A 630 1.50 -1.88 21.33
CA PRO A 630 2.84 -2.45 21.51
C PRO A 630 3.60 -1.87 22.72
N VAL A 631 3.11 -0.80 23.37
CA VAL A 631 3.76 -0.18 24.53
C VAL A 631 3.66 -1.07 25.78
N ASN A 632 2.59 -1.86 25.92
CA ASN A 632 2.31 -2.61 27.15
C ASN A 632 3.17 -3.88 27.33
N ARG A 633 3.92 -4.31 26.29
CA ARG A 633 4.93 -5.40 26.34
C ARG A 633 4.47 -6.65 27.11
N ASN A 634 3.21 -7.06 26.91
CA ASN A 634 2.59 -8.21 27.56
C ASN A 634 2.10 -9.22 26.52
N VAL A 635 2.45 -10.49 26.70
CA VAL A 635 2.05 -11.59 25.82
C VAL A 635 1.40 -12.70 26.62
N GLU A 636 0.46 -13.42 26.00
CA GLU A 636 -0.14 -14.62 26.58
C GLU A 636 0.51 -15.88 26.01
N VAL A 637 0.93 -16.80 26.88
CA VAL A 637 1.52 -18.09 26.47
C VAL A 637 0.48 -19.21 26.54
N PHE A 638 0.44 -20.05 25.50
CA PHE A 638 -0.37 -21.27 25.49
C PHE A 638 0.49 -22.50 25.18
N ILE A 639 0.08 -23.65 25.72
CA ILE A 639 0.69 -24.95 25.45
C ILE A 639 -0.34 -26.06 25.60
N GLY A 640 -0.25 -27.06 24.73
CA GLY A 640 -0.94 -28.33 24.92
C GLY A 640 -0.22 -29.47 24.22
N LEU A 641 -0.22 -30.64 24.84
CA LEU A 641 0.44 -31.86 24.36
C LEU A 641 -0.56 -33.02 24.32
N PHE A 642 -0.32 -34.00 23.46
CA PHE A 642 -1.07 -35.25 23.50
C PHE A 642 -0.87 -35.97 24.85
N PRO A 643 -1.90 -36.69 25.37
CA PRO A 643 -1.83 -37.32 26.70
C PRO A 643 -0.67 -38.30 26.90
N GLU A 644 -0.24 -38.93 25.81
CA GLU A 644 0.89 -39.86 25.77
C GLU A 644 2.22 -39.20 26.21
N PHE A 645 2.30 -37.87 26.16
CA PHE A 645 3.49 -37.09 26.52
C PHE A 645 3.36 -36.37 27.88
N TRP A 646 2.22 -36.51 28.58
CA TRP A 646 2.03 -35.93 29.90
C TRP A 646 2.89 -36.60 30.97
N GLY A 647 3.27 -35.85 32.00
CA GLY A 647 4.08 -36.36 33.11
C GLY A 647 5.55 -36.67 32.78
N LYS A 648 5.98 -36.51 31.52
CA LYS A 648 7.35 -36.77 31.05
C LYS A 648 8.27 -35.54 31.03
N GLY A 649 7.78 -34.41 31.55
CA GLY A 649 8.52 -33.14 31.61
C GLY A 649 8.63 -32.35 30.30
N TYR A 650 8.00 -32.80 29.21
CA TYR A 650 8.06 -32.11 27.91
C TYR A 650 7.47 -30.69 27.96
N ALA A 651 6.34 -30.49 28.64
CA ALA A 651 5.72 -29.17 28.76
C ALA A 651 6.61 -28.17 29.51
N PHE A 652 7.33 -28.63 30.54
CA PHE A 652 8.28 -27.80 31.28
C PHE A 652 9.42 -27.33 30.38
N GLU A 653 9.95 -28.24 29.55
CA GLU A 653 11.04 -27.96 28.62
C GLU A 653 10.64 -26.89 27.57
N VAL A 654 9.44 -27.02 27.00
CA VAL A 654 8.87 -26.07 26.03
C VAL A 654 8.66 -24.70 26.67
N MET A 655 8.00 -24.66 27.83
CA MET A 655 7.67 -23.41 28.52
C MET A 655 8.93 -22.64 28.92
N VAL A 656 9.97 -23.31 29.43
CA VAL A 656 11.25 -22.65 29.77
C VAL A 656 11.84 -21.94 28.55
N CYS A 657 11.86 -22.59 27.38
CA CYS A 657 12.38 -21.96 26.16
C CYS A 657 11.50 -20.80 25.67
N MET A 658 10.18 -20.94 25.74
CA MET A 658 9.26 -19.90 25.26
C MET A 658 9.22 -18.66 26.15
N ILE A 659 9.24 -18.85 27.47
CA ILE A 659 9.27 -17.74 28.43
C ILE A 659 10.58 -16.98 28.28
N ASP A 660 11.70 -17.70 28.15
CA ASP A 660 13.01 -17.05 27.97
C ASP A 660 13.07 -16.28 26.64
N HIS A 661 12.52 -16.82 25.56
CA HIS A 661 12.37 -16.09 24.29
C HIS A 661 11.54 -14.81 24.45
N ALA A 662 10.38 -14.90 25.12
CA ALA A 662 9.50 -13.75 25.32
C ALA A 662 10.22 -12.59 26.05
N PHE A 663 10.94 -12.87 27.12
CA PHE A 663 11.67 -11.84 27.85
C PHE A 663 12.91 -11.34 27.11
N TRP A 664 13.76 -12.23 26.60
CA TRP A 664 15.11 -11.85 26.15
C TRP A 664 15.24 -11.50 24.67
N GLU A 665 14.38 -12.07 23.82
CA GLU A 665 14.43 -11.83 22.38
C GLU A 665 13.28 -10.93 21.92
N MET A 666 12.10 -11.05 22.53
CA MET A 666 10.95 -10.18 22.25
C MET A 666 10.90 -8.94 23.15
N ASP A 667 11.78 -8.82 24.15
CA ASP A 667 11.80 -7.71 25.11
C ASP A 667 10.43 -7.52 25.77
N MET A 668 9.77 -8.60 26.21
CA MET A 668 8.49 -8.49 26.93
C MET A 668 8.73 -8.10 28.38
N HIS A 669 7.80 -7.34 28.97
CA HIS A 669 7.84 -7.01 30.39
C HIS A 669 7.14 -8.09 31.23
N LYS A 670 6.10 -8.71 30.66
CA LYS A 670 5.25 -9.70 31.32
C LYS A 670 4.82 -10.81 30.38
N VAL A 671 4.80 -12.04 30.91
CA VAL A 671 4.16 -13.20 30.28
C VAL A 671 2.94 -13.59 31.10
N SER A 672 1.77 -13.60 30.47
CA SER A 672 0.50 -13.95 31.07
C SER A 672 0.04 -15.33 30.59
N LEU A 673 -0.82 -16.00 31.37
CA LEU A 673 -1.55 -17.19 30.91
C LEU A 673 -2.90 -17.31 31.59
N THR A 674 -3.78 -18.10 30.98
CA THR A 674 -5.07 -18.47 31.55
C THR A 674 -5.22 -19.99 31.62
N VAL A 675 -5.81 -20.50 32.70
CA VAL A 675 -6.00 -21.94 32.92
C VAL A 675 -7.35 -22.25 33.55
N ILE A 676 -8.07 -23.21 32.98
CA ILE A 676 -9.38 -23.64 33.50
C ILE A 676 -9.21 -24.32 34.87
N GLU A 677 -10.06 -23.94 35.82
CA GLU A 677 -10.06 -24.51 37.17
C GLU A 677 -10.19 -26.05 37.13
N GLY A 678 -9.37 -26.71 37.95
CA GLY A 678 -9.27 -28.17 38.02
C GLY A 678 -8.26 -28.80 37.06
N ASN A 679 -7.58 -28.03 36.20
CA ASN A 679 -6.41 -28.53 35.47
C ASN A 679 -5.15 -28.53 36.36
N GLU A 680 -5.16 -29.36 37.40
CA GLU A 680 -4.10 -29.38 38.42
C GLU A 680 -2.71 -29.61 37.82
N ARG A 681 -2.62 -30.40 36.72
CA ARG A 681 -1.33 -30.64 36.05
C ARG A 681 -0.73 -29.37 35.49
N ALA A 682 -1.53 -28.54 34.83
CA ALA A 682 -1.09 -27.27 34.26
C ALA A 682 -0.80 -26.25 35.38
N ILE A 683 -1.68 -26.15 36.38
CA ILE A 683 -1.50 -25.23 37.52
C ILE A 683 -0.19 -25.52 38.27
N GLN A 684 0.11 -26.79 38.55
CA GLN A 684 1.36 -27.18 39.21
C GLN A 684 2.59 -26.89 38.34
N LEU A 685 2.48 -27.05 37.01
CA LEU A 685 3.54 -26.67 36.09
C LEU A 685 3.81 -25.17 36.12
N TYR A 686 2.78 -24.33 36.04
CA TYR A 686 2.93 -22.88 36.02
C TYR A 686 3.49 -22.35 37.35
N LYS A 687 2.99 -22.85 38.49
CA LYS A 687 3.57 -22.54 39.80
C LYS A 687 5.04 -22.94 39.91
N LYS A 688 5.40 -24.11 39.37
CA LYS A 688 6.80 -24.56 39.34
C LYS A 688 7.68 -23.63 38.51
N LEU A 689 7.16 -23.04 37.45
CA LEU A 689 7.87 -22.08 36.57
C LEU A 689 7.90 -20.64 37.13
N GLY A 690 7.33 -20.42 38.33
CA GLY A 690 7.35 -19.12 38.99
C GLY A 690 6.14 -18.22 38.70
N PHE A 691 5.15 -18.67 37.95
CA PHE A 691 3.94 -17.87 37.72
C PHE A 691 3.16 -17.65 39.03
N VAL A 692 2.69 -16.42 39.21
CA VAL A 692 1.90 -15.96 40.35
C VAL A 692 0.42 -15.87 39.96
N ASP A 693 -0.48 -16.18 40.90
CA ASP A 693 -1.93 -16.02 40.71
C ASP A 693 -2.29 -14.53 40.74
N GLU A 694 -2.91 -14.03 39.66
CA GLU A 694 -3.28 -12.63 39.49
C GLU A 694 -4.78 -12.39 39.50
N GLY A 695 -5.59 -13.46 39.45
CA GLY A 695 -7.03 -13.31 39.44
C GLY A 695 -7.81 -14.50 38.90
N ARG A 696 -9.13 -14.37 38.99
CA ARG A 696 -10.08 -15.43 38.66
C ARG A 696 -11.31 -14.85 37.99
N ASP A 697 -11.57 -15.30 36.78
CA ASP A 697 -12.83 -15.06 36.09
C ASP A 697 -13.81 -16.17 36.46
N ARG A 698 -14.78 -15.83 37.32
CA ARG A 698 -15.75 -16.81 37.85
C ARG A 698 -16.75 -17.23 36.78
N GLN A 699 -16.97 -18.54 36.64
CA GLN A 699 -18.00 -19.13 35.78
C GLN A 699 -18.00 -18.60 34.33
N VAL A 700 -16.82 -18.31 33.78
CA VAL A 700 -16.68 -17.66 32.46
C VAL A 700 -16.64 -18.66 31.29
N ILE A 701 -16.37 -19.95 31.57
CA ILE A 701 -16.27 -21.00 30.54
C ILE A 701 -17.25 -22.14 30.83
N TRP A 702 -18.00 -22.54 29.80
CA TRP A 702 -18.81 -23.76 29.83
C TRP A 702 -17.99 -24.95 29.33
N THR A 703 -17.64 -25.88 30.22
CA THR A 703 -16.88 -27.10 29.88
C THR A 703 -17.25 -28.25 30.79
N ARG A 704 -17.02 -29.50 30.36
CA ARG A 704 -17.32 -30.72 31.16
C ARG A 704 -18.77 -30.78 31.68
N GLY A 705 -19.71 -30.16 30.97
CA GLY A 705 -21.13 -30.13 31.32
C GLY A 705 -21.53 -29.11 32.41
N GLY A 706 -20.67 -28.14 32.74
CA GLY A 706 -20.99 -27.06 33.68
C GLY A 706 -20.14 -25.80 33.49
N TRP A 707 -20.46 -24.76 34.25
CA TRP A 707 -19.64 -23.54 34.31
C TRP A 707 -18.40 -23.77 35.16
N SER A 708 -17.24 -23.39 34.65
CA SER A 708 -15.93 -23.45 35.33
C SER A 708 -15.29 -22.06 35.38
N ASP A 709 -14.49 -21.83 36.42
CA ASP A 709 -13.68 -20.63 36.57
C ASP A 709 -12.44 -20.68 35.65
N LEU A 710 -11.95 -19.52 35.24
CA LEU A 710 -10.66 -19.36 34.54
C LEU A 710 -9.69 -18.60 35.45
N LEU A 711 -8.58 -19.23 35.80
CA LEU A 711 -7.53 -18.63 36.62
C LEU A 711 -6.55 -17.88 35.72
N ARG A 712 -6.17 -16.68 36.13
CA ARG A 712 -5.17 -15.84 35.45
C ARG A 712 -3.88 -15.88 36.24
N MET A 713 -2.77 -16.12 35.54
CA MET A 713 -1.46 -16.11 36.16
C MET A 713 -0.49 -15.26 35.34
N GLY A 714 0.44 -14.63 36.01
CA GLY A 714 1.46 -13.76 35.41
C GLY A 714 2.86 -14.09 35.91
N LEU A 715 3.84 -13.75 35.08
CA LEU A 715 5.25 -13.82 35.41
C LEU A 715 5.92 -12.56 34.86
N MET A 716 6.68 -11.86 35.71
CA MET A 716 7.43 -10.66 35.34
C MET A 716 8.86 -11.01 34.93
N GLU A 717 9.49 -10.15 34.12
CA GLU A 717 10.87 -10.34 33.66
C GLU A 717 11.88 -10.53 34.80
N ASN A 718 11.79 -9.70 35.84
CA ASN A 718 12.68 -9.77 37.01
C ASN A 718 12.47 -11.06 37.82
N GLU A 719 11.23 -11.52 37.95
CA GLU A 719 10.89 -12.77 38.63
C GLU A 719 11.44 -13.99 37.88
N TRP A 720 11.43 -13.95 36.55
CA TRP A 720 12.01 -14.99 35.71
C TRP A 720 13.52 -15.11 35.89
N ASP A 721 14.22 -13.99 36.00
CA ASP A 721 15.67 -13.98 36.22
C ASP A 721 16.08 -14.51 37.59
N ASP A 722 15.36 -14.11 38.63
CA ASP A 722 15.54 -14.65 39.98
C ASP A 722 15.26 -16.16 40.00
N TRP A 723 14.17 -16.59 39.34
CA TRP A 723 13.80 -18.01 39.26
C TRP A 723 14.85 -18.86 38.54
N LYS A 724 15.43 -18.36 37.43
CA LYS A 724 16.51 -19.05 36.71
C LYS A 724 17.79 -19.17 37.54
N PHE A 725 18.07 -18.20 38.41
CA PHE A 725 19.22 -18.27 39.30
C PHE A 725 19.09 -19.43 40.30
N THR A 726 17.88 -19.68 40.81
CA THR A 726 17.62 -20.74 41.79
C THR A 726 17.39 -22.12 41.16
N HIS A 727 17.18 -22.22 39.84
CA HIS A 727 16.93 -23.48 39.10
C HIS A 727 17.97 -23.72 37.98
N PRO A 728 19.22 -24.05 38.34
CA PRO A 728 20.34 -24.14 37.41
C PRO A 728 20.16 -25.22 36.34
N GLU A 729 19.35 -26.26 36.58
CA GLU A 729 18.99 -27.27 35.58
C GLU A 729 18.13 -26.70 34.44
N ALA A 730 17.23 -25.76 34.73
CA ALA A 730 16.44 -25.06 33.70
C ALA A 730 17.31 -24.01 32.98
N ALA A 731 18.17 -23.31 33.73
CA ALA A 731 19.13 -22.36 33.17
C ALA A 731 20.17 -23.00 32.23
N LYS A 732 20.39 -24.32 32.30
CA LYS A 732 21.23 -25.07 31.35
C LYS A 732 20.51 -25.39 30.03
N MET A 733 19.17 -25.44 30.04
CA MET A 733 18.37 -25.71 28.83
C MET A 733 18.35 -24.50 27.89
N VAL A 734 18.51 -23.31 28.47
CA VAL A 734 18.63 -22.04 27.75
C VAL A 734 20.12 -21.69 27.66
N LYS A 735 20.71 -21.69 26.47
CA LYS A 735 22.15 -21.35 26.30
C LYS A 735 22.43 -19.94 26.84
N ARG A 736 23.16 -19.83 27.96
CA ARG A 736 23.78 -18.55 28.38
C ARG A 736 24.72 -18.06 27.28
N ARG A 737 24.39 -16.96 26.58
CA ARG A 737 25.43 -16.05 26.09
C ARG A 737 26.05 -15.42 27.34
N SER A 738 27.35 -15.61 27.56
CA SER A 738 28.02 -15.31 28.82
C SER A 738 27.88 -13.85 29.24
N THR A 739 27.70 -13.65 30.54
CA THR A 739 27.44 -12.42 31.32
C THR A 739 28.48 -11.31 31.22
N THR A 740 29.48 -11.43 30.34
CA THR A 740 30.55 -10.43 30.16
C THR A 740 30.18 -9.33 29.15
N GLU A 741 29.12 -9.52 28.35
CA GLU A 741 28.67 -8.55 27.33
C GLU A 741 27.67 -7.49 27.84
N ILE A 742 27.27 -7.53 29.12
CA ILE A 742 26.15 -6.69 29.62
C ILE A 742 26.62 -5.39 30.30
N ARG A 743 27.93 -5.09 30.35
CA ARG A 743 28.45 -3.86 31.01
C ARG A 743 29.40 -2.95 30.20
N ALA A 744 29.42 -3.03 28.87
CA ALA A 744 30.27 -2.16 28.03
C ALA A 744 29.63 -1.83 26.69
#